data_AF-A0A1T5BXI9-F1
#
_entry.id   AF-A0A1T5BXI9-F1
#
_cell.length_a   1.000
_cell.length_b   1.000
_cell.length_c   1.000
_cell.angle_alpha   90.00
_cell.angle_beta   90.00
_cell.angle_gamma   90.00
#
_symmetry.space_group_name_H-M   'P 1'
#
loop_
_entity.id
_entity.type
_entity.pdbx_description
1 polymer ?
#
loop_
_entity_poly.entity_id
_entity_poly.type
_entity_poly.pdbx_seq_one_letter_code
_entity_poly.pdbx_strand_id
1 'polypeptide(L)'
;MTMNDSAKIKVRGNTSAYGSKKPYKLKLSKKNDFGMGSSAKKWVLLNDGTNLKYLFGNKGSTFCGVEWQPTFQYVNLYFNDDYRGCYILTEAVENIEKRLDMDENGFLIENDPYWWNEDVYFKVDGQIYPLGFTFKYPDSDDIVGNDEYIDSIQASMNGVIATIRETSTGDYAESIDLESFAAWYLVNDYYFCLDSAGANMFWYKVSGNEKIKLGPTWDYGNDYQGNKEEWSSIHASNLNWGAYLFHKSSFRKSYRNLFEKKRHICEDLESYVNDYIDKYGYALQESWNADAERWGGTAGNVQAQKEEFLDYWKYRRDWIDNASADWSLDFSNYNDAIDQASAYAEADYDDYDALRDALDVNVYDLDFTQEELDKTTRKILNGIKRLRLKSSTEIPTYTVRYVSDGSIVHEEEHPYSEVFECIDNPVKEGNTFTGWYIDESCTEFYDFSELPIDDVMIYAGWKPNNYTISFNSNGGSAVDSVVYAFGTNIECPPDPVYDGCDFAGWFIDEDLTEQFEFDRMPAHDVFLYAKWVKKNDPPADLPVESGGGSEAPRVSDPYSKAHDTDGSSAISVSDGNARYVFDAEKSGTVVVMKRVDISAKLKTLNSDSKYISSARHRYVVDDKLVAVVTRKGILKPKKNGEVNISLEQKVKGGSWEKIGSPIHLYVQLPEMKKKISTVIGKSISGYSFLSHTTYSPTRWISTNKNVATVDDNGTITVHKKGFAKIVAVYGEGKYSSKKKYATKLRAM
;
A
#
# COMPACT_ATOMS: atom_id res chain seq x y z
N MET A 1 20.32 -0.20 12.63
CA MET A 1 21.64 -0.26 13.28
C MET A 1 22.08 1.13 13.76
N THR A 2 22.78 1.21 14.91
CA THR A 2 23.38 2.47 15.43
C THR A 2 24.78 2.61 14.85
N MET A 3 25.09 3.71 14.13
CA MET A 3 26.31 3.80 13.31
C MET A 3 27.62 3.93 14.12
N ASN A 4 27.57 4.55 15.30
CA ASN A 4 28.75 4.78 16.13
C ASN A 4 29.31 3.44 16.67
N ASP A 5 30.33 2.90 15.98
CA ASP A 5 31.13 1.68 16.22
C ASP A 5 30.72 0.40 15.44
N SER A 6 29.66 0.43 14.65
CA SER A 6 29.15 -0.78 13.96
C SER A 6 29.34 -0.80 12.43
N ALA A 7 29.46 0.35 11.76
CA ALA A 7 29.77 0.42 10.33
C ALA A 7 30.27 1.79 9.87
N LYS A 8 30.99 1.79 8.74
CA LYS A 8 31.38 2.97 7.97
C LYS A 8 30.51 3.07 6.72
N ILE A 9 30.08 4.28 6.37
CA ILE A 9 29.32 4.57 5.14
C ILE A 9 30.05 5.62 4.33
N LYS A 10 30.12 5.43 3.00
CA LYS A 10 30.60 6.43 2.06
C LYS A 10 29.68 6.50 0.84
N VAL A 11 29.66 7.65 0.17
CA VAL A 11 29.11 7.71 -1.20
C VAL A 11 29.98 6.85 -2.11
N ARG A 12 29.35 6.17 -3.08
CA ARG A 12 30.04 5.36 -4.08
C ARG A 12 29.61 5.76 -5.48
N GLY A 13 30.17 5.09 -6.49
CA GLY A 13 29.82 5.32 -7.87
C GLY A 13 30.50 6.57 -8.42
N ASN A 14 30.48 6.68 -9.75
CA ASN A 14 31.10 7.79 -10.47
C ASN A 14 29.97 8.72 -10.92
N THR A 15 29.43 8.53 -12.13
CA THR A 15 28.29 9.33 -12.63
C THR A 15 27.11 9.37 -11.65
N SER A 16 26.77 8.24 -11.02
CA SER A 16 25.66 8.16 -10.05
C SER A 16 25.93 8.89 -8.73
N ALA A 17 27.18 9.18 -8.38
CA ALA A 17 27.52 9.94 -7.18
C ALA A 17 27.18 11.44 -7.31
N TYR A 18 27.02 11.96 -8.52
CA TYR A 18 26.70 13.37 -8.75
C TYR A 18 25.20 13.69 -8.57
N GLY A 19 24.31 12.70 -8.75
CA GLY A 19 22.86 12.87 -8.60
C GLY A 19 22.42 13.32 -7.20
N SER A 20 21.22 13.88 -7.09
CA SER A 20 20.65 14.34 -5.81
C SER A 20 20.46 13.19 -4.80
N LYS A 21 19.94 12.05 -5.28
CA LYS A 21 19.84 10.79 -4.55
C LYS A 21 21.15 10.01 -4.67
N LYS A 22 21.99 10.09 -3.63
CA LYS A 22 23.33 9.46 -3.63
C LYS A 22 23.25 7.95 -3.40
N PRO A 23 24.04 7.12 -4.11
CA PRO A 23 24.27 5.72 -3.76
C PRO A 23 25.37 5.58 -2.70
N TYR A 24 25.35 4.50 -1.92
CA TYR A 24 26.24 4.32 -0.78
C TYR A 24 26.94 2.96 -0.77
N LYS A 25 28.15 2.91 -0.20
CA LYS A 25 28.85 1.69 0.20
C LYS A 25 28.94 1.67 1.73
N LEU A 26 28.56 0.53 2.31
CA LEU A 26 28.56 0.26 3.75
C LEU A 26 29.63 -0.80 4.06
N LYS A 27 30.58 -0.49 4.94
CA LYS A 27 31.56 -1.45 5.48
C LYS A 27 31.25 -1.69 6.96
N LEU A 28 30.72 -2.86 7.28
CA LEU A 28 30.37 -3.26 8.64
C LEU A 28 31.63 -3.62 9.44
N SER A 29 31.60 -3.41 10.76
CA SER A 29 32.69 -3.84 11.64
C SER A 29 32.73 -5.37 11.83
N LYS A 30 31.60 -6.05 11.62
CA LYS A 30 31.45 -7.51 11.61
C LYS A 30 30.57 -7.94 10.43
N LYS A 31 30.81 -9.16 9.91
CA LYS A 31 29.92 -9.78 8.91
C LYS A 31 28.49 -9.80 9.46
N ASN A 32 27.51 -9.51 8.62
CA ASN A 32 26.09 -9.55 8.99
C ASN A 32 25.25 -10.06 7.83
N ASP A 33 24.20 -10.81 8.14
CA ASP A 33 23.15 -11.16 7.18
C ASP A 33 21.95 -10.24 7.35
N PHE A 34 21.52 -9.62 6.25
CA PHE A 34 20.31 -8.81 6.17
C PHE A 34 19.09 -9.63 5.76
N GLY A 35 19.07 -10.93 6.10
CA GLY A 35 18.01 -11.86 5.76
C GLY A 35 18.06 -12.35 4.30
N MET A 36 19.22 -12.24 3.65
CA MET A 36 19.42 -12.58 2.24
C MET A 36 20.35 -13.79 2.04
N GLY A 37 20.68 -14.51 3.12
CA GLY A 37 21.52 -15.70 3.07
C GLY A 37 22.98 -15.37 2.76
N SER A 38 23.47 -14.24 3.28
CA SER A 38 24.83 -13.75 3.07
C SER A 38 25.43 -13.17 4.32
N SER A 39 26.66 -13.54 4.67
CA SER A 39 27.38 -12.97 5.79
C SER A 39 28.52 -12.09 5.28
N ALA A 40 28.18 -10.95 4.64
CA ALA A 40 29.14 -10.03 4.06
C ALA A 40 29.50 -8.86 5.01
N LYS A 41 30.69 -8.29 4.83
CA LYS A 41 31.11 -7.04 5.51
C LYS A 41 30.84 -5.82 4.64
N LYS A 42 31.00 -5.93 3.31
CA LYS A 42 30.81 -4.81 2.39
C LYS A 42 29.46 -4.97 1.69
N TRP A 43 28.61 -3.97 1.86
CA TRP A 43 27.27 -3.89 1.29
C TRP A 43 27.14 -2.62 0.46
N VAL A 44 26.25 -2.64 -0.51
CA VAL A 44 26.01 -1.55 -1.45
C VAL A 44 24.54 -1.18 -1.41
N LEU A 45 24.27 0.12 -1.41
CA LEU A 45 22.94 0.70 -1.59
C LEU A 45 22.94 1.45 -2.92
N LEU A 46 22.41 0.81 -3.97
CA LEU A 46 22.25 1.42 -5.29
C LEU A 46 20.98 2.29 -5.29
N ASN A 47 21.06 3.46 -5.92
CA ASN A 47 20.01 4.48 -5.93
C ASN A 47 18.93 4.24 -7.00
N ASP A 48 19.04 3.15 -7.76
CA ASP A 48 18.14 2.70 -8.84
C ASP A 48 16.96 1.84 -8.33
N GLY A 49 16.65 1.89 -7.03
CA GLY A 49 15.59 1.08 -6.40
C GLY A 49 14.16 1.35 -6.90
N THR A 50 13.98 2.27 -7.85
CA THR A 50 12.71 2.57 -8.54
C THR A 50 12.67 2.03 -9.97
N ASN A 51 13.40 0.94 -10.24
CA ASN A 51 13.46 0.25 -11.52
C ASN A 51 13.71 -1.25 -11.30
N LEU A 52 13.12 -2.11 -12.15
CA LEU A 52 13.28 -3.56 -12.17
C LEU A 52 14.50 -4.07 -12.95
N LYS A 53 15.29 -3.21 -13.61
CA LYS A 53 16.49 -3.62 -14.37
C LYS A 53 17.41 -4.53 -13.54
N TYR A 54 17.65 -4.22 -12.27
CA TYR A 54 18.48 -5.06 -11.41
C TYR A 54 17.85 -6.42 -11.12
N LEU A 55 16.52 -6.50 -10.94
CA LEU A 55 15.80 -7.76 -10.74
C LEU A 55 15.97 -8.67 -11.96
N PHE A 56 15.70 -8.13 -13.15
CA PHE A 56 15.85 -8.87 -14.40
C PHE A 56 17.31 -9.20 -14.68
N GLY A 57 18.22 -8.22 -14.58
CA GLY A 57 19.65 -8.35 -14.80
C GLY A 57 20.29 -9.42 -13.91
N ASN A 58 20.08 -9.32 -12.60
CA ASN A 58 20.66 -10.23 -11.62
C ASN A 58 20.09 -11.66 -11.77
N LYS A 59 18.76 -11.81 -11.76
CA LYS A 59 18.13 -13.13 -11.80
C LYS A 59 18.20 -13.78 -13.18
N GLY A 60 17.96 -13.02 -14.24
CA GLY A 60 18.13 -13.49 -15.60
C GLY A 60 19.56 -13.97 -15.88
N SER A 61 20.58 -13.34 -15.29
CA SER A 61 21.96 -13.81 -15.42
C SER A 61 22.18 -15.20 -14.82
N THR A 62 21.54 -15.53 -13.70
CA THR A 62 21.61 -16.89 -13.14
C THR A 62 20.95 -17.92 -14.05
N PHE A 63 19.84 -17.56 -14.71
CA PHE A 63 19.20 -18.43 -15.69
C PHE A 63 20.04 -18.61 -16.96
N CYS A 64 20.79 -17.57 -17.39
CA CYS A 64 21.79 -17.66 -18.46
C CYS A 64 22.98 -18.59 -18.12
N GLY A 65 23.15 -18.99 -16.86
CA GLY A 65 24.23 -19.89 -16.43
C GLY A 65 25.41 -19.19 -15.76
N VAL A 66 25.29 -17.91 -15.38
CA VAL A 66 26.30 -17.27 -14.53
C VAL A 66 26.29 -17.96 -13.16
N GLU A 67 27.46 -18.46 -12.74
CA GLU A 67 27.61 -19.35 -11.57
C GLU A 67 27.20 -18.69 -10.25
N TRP A 68 27.49 -17.40 -10.10
CA TRP A 68 27.17 -16.63 -8.90
C TRP A 68 26.70 -15.22 -9.24
N GLN A 69 25.79 -14.70 -8.43
CA GLN A 69 25.32 -13.32 -8.46
C GLN A 69 25.21 -12.75 -7.04
N PRO A 70 25.59 -11.47 -6.82
CA PRO A 70 25.35 -10.78 -5.56
C PRO A 70 23.87 -10.86 -5.16
N THR A 71 23.62 -11.29 -3.93
CA THR A 71 22.23 -11.28 -3.42
C THR A 71 21.75 -9.86 -3.24
N PHE A 72 20.47 -9.61 -3.49
CA PHE A 72 19.89 -8.28 -3.36
C PHE A 72 18.46 -8.31 -2.81
N GLN A 73 18.05 -7.17 -2.27
CA GLN A 73 16.67 -6.85 -1.95
C GLN A 73 16.43 -5.36 -2.14
N TYR A 74 15.21 -4.98 -2.50
CA TYR A 74 14.82 -3.58 -2.50
C TYR A 74 14.53 -3.14 -1.04
N VAL A 75 14.98 -1.94 -0.66
CA VAL A 75 14.86 -1.40 0.70
C VAL A 75 14.51 0.08 0.70
N ASN A 76 13.71 0.48 1.66
CA ASN A 76 13.53 1.86 2.05
C ASN A 76 14.63 2.27 3.06
N LEU A 77 15.44 3.25 2.69
CA LEU A 77 16.58 3.73 3.47
C LEU A 77 16.17 4.90 4.37
N TYR A 78 16.61 4.86 5.64
CA TYR A 78 16.42 5.96 6.59
C TYR A 78 17.72 6.31 7.31
N PHE A 79 18.00 7.61 7.41
CA PHE A 79 19.07 8.17 8.25
C PHE A 79 18.47 8.99 9.38
N ASN A 80 18.73 8.63 10.63
CA ASN A 80 18.15 9.29 11.81
C ASN A 80 16.61 9.43 11.71
N ASP A 81 15.97 8.38 11.18
CA ASP A 81 14.53 8.31 10.91
C ASP A 81 14.02 9.26 9.79
N ASP A 82 14.90 10.01 9.10
CA ASP A 82 14.60 10.72 7.84
C ASP A 82 14.65 9.75 6.65
N TYR A 83 13.59 9.69 5.87
CA TYR A 83 13.49 8.85 4.68
C TYR A 83 14.41 9.37 3.56
N ARG A 84 15.17 8.46 2.97
CA ARG A 84 16.16 8.75 1.91
C ARG A 84 15.78 8.19 0.55
N GLY A 85 14.76 7.34 0.47
CA GLY A 85 14.32 6.74 -0.79
C GLY A 85 14.30 5.22 -0.79
N CYS A 86 13.83 4.66 -1.91
CA CYS A 86 13.90 3.26 -2.27
C CYS A 86 15.25 2.97 -2.94
N TYR A 87 15.98 1.97 -2.43
CA TYR A 87 17.32 1.58 -2.85
C TYR A 87 17.36 0.08 -3.11
N ILE A 88 18.39 -0.38 -3.82
CA ILE A 88 18.74 -1.80 -3.89
C ILE A 88 19.87 -2.05 -2.89
N LEU A 89 19.61 -2.85 -1.87
CA LEU A 89 20.65 -3.37 -0.98
C LEU A 89 21.20 -4.66 -1.58
N THR A 90 22.49 -4.68 -1.89
CA THR A 90 23.17 -5.84 -2.47
C THR A 90 24.56 -6.03 -1.86
N GLU A 91 25.10 -7.24 -1.92
CA GLU A 91 26.52 -7.50 -1.60
C GLU A 91 27.42 -6.63 -2.48
N ALA A 92 28.59 -6.20 -1.96
CA ALA A 92 29.65 -5.78 -2.86
C ALA A 92 30.20 -7.02 -3.60
N VAL A 93 30.62 -6.87 -4.86
CA VAL A 93 31.36 -7.93 -5.55
C VAL A 93 32.73 -8.09 -4.86
N GLU A 94 32.86 -9.13 -4.05
CA GLU A 94 34.06 -9.51 -3.30
C GLU A 94 34.06 -11.04 -3.10
N ASN A 95 35.17 -11.61 -2.63
CA ASN A 95 35.17 -13.00 -2.17
C ASN A 95 34.38 -13.11 -0.86
N ILE A 96 33.20 -13.71 -0.94
CA ILE A 96 32.32 -13.98 0.20
C ILE A 96 32.24 -15.50 0.38
N GLU A 97 32.50 -15.93 1.62
CA GLU A 97 32.33 -17.32 2.07
C GLU A 97 30.98 -17.90 1.60
N LYS A 98 31.00 -19.07 0.96
CA LYS A 98 29.85 -19.74 0.29
C LYS A 98 29.39 -19.14 -1.03
N ARG A 99 30.12 -18.17 -1.62
CA ARG A 99 29.90 -17.71 -2.99
C ARG A 99 30.95 -18.31 -3.91
N LEU A 100 32.18 -17.83 -3.76
CA LEU A 100 33.35 -18.30 -4.48
C LEU A 100 34.34 -18.72 -3.38
N ASP A 101 34.37 -19.99 -2.99
CA ASP A 101 35.21 -20.47 -1.87
C ASP A 101 36.70 -20.53 -2.31
N MET A 102 37.30 -19.36 -2.58
CA MET A 102 38.64 -19.23 -3.16
C MET A 102 39.75 -19.62 -2.18
N ASP A 103 40.78 -20.29 -2.69
CA ASP A 103 42.00 -20.60 -1.96
C ASP A 103 43.05 -19.45 -2.04
N GLU A 104 44.26 -19.71 -1.54
CA GLU A 104 45.37 -18.72 -1.53
C GLU A 104 45.91 -18.38 -2.93
N ASN A 105 45.65 -19.21 -3.93
CA ASN A 105 46.02 -19.00 -5.33
C ASN A 105 44.84 -18.51 -6.19
N GLY A 106 43.66 -18.36 -5.58
CA GLY A 106 42.49 -17.78 -6.23
C GLY A 106 42.54 -16.26 -6.29
N PHE A 107 41.83 -15.68 -7.26
CA PHE A 107 41.69 -14.24 -7.41
C PHE A 107 40.31 -13.86 -7.95
N LEU A 108 39.90 -12.62 -7.66
CA LEU A 108 38.75 -11.94 -8.27
C LEU A 108 39.20 -10.53 -8.65
N ILE A 109 39.19 -10.24 -9.94
CA ILE A 109 39.62 -8.96 -10.50
C ILE A 109 38.50 -8.33 -11.32
N GLU A 110 38.39 -7.02 -11.29
CA GLU A 110 37.44 -6.23 -12.08
C GLU A 110 38.19 -5.51 -13.20
N ASN A 111 37.66 -5.59 -14.42
CA ASN A 111 38.06 -4.72 -15.50
C ASN A 111 37.40 -3.34 -15.29
N ASP A 112 38.16 -2.46 -14.68
CA ASP A 112 37.67 -1.23 -14.06
C ASP A 112 38.03 -0.03 -14.94
N PRO A 113 37.06 0.76 -15.41
CA PRO A 113 37.32 2.00 -16.14
C PRO A 113 37.84 3.14 -15.25
N TYR A 114 38.03 2.92 -13.95
CA TYR A 114 38.52 3.90 -12.97
C TYR A 114 39.66 3.34 -12.11
N TRP A 115 40.41 2.38 -12.66
CA TRP A 115 41.52 1.69 -11.98
C TRP A 115 42.53 2.62 -11.30
N TRP A 116 42.72 3.83 -11.83
CA TRP A 116 43.65 4.82 -11.28
C TRP A 116 43.29 5.35 -9.89
N ASN A 117 42.06 5.10 -9.42
CA ASN A 117 41.61 5.49 -8.10
C ASN A 117 41.83 4.37 -7.05
N GLU A 118 42.38 3.23 -7.46
CA GLU A 118 42.70 2.11 -6.57
C GLU A 118 44.22 2.02 -6.35
N ASP A 119 44.63 1.62 -5.14
CA ASP A 119 46.04 1.54 -4.77
C ASP A 119 46.79 0.38 -5.43
N VAL A 120 46.04 -0.62 -5.94
CA VAL A 120 46.59 -1.83 -6.57
C VAL A 120 45.81 -2.13 -7.85
N TYR A 121 46.51 -2.13 -8.97
CA TYR A 121 45.99 -2.45 -10.29
C TYR A 121 47.09 -2.98 -11.21
N PHE A 122 46.69 -3.58 -12.33
CA PHE A 122 47.60 -3.87 -13.44
C PHE A 122 46.88 -3.68 -14.78
N LYS A 123 47.65 -3.62 -15.87
CA LYS A 123 47.13 -3.53 -17.24
C LYS A 123 47.56 -4.75 -18.05
N VAL A 124 46.76 -5.10 -19.04
CA VAL A 124 47.10 -6.21 -19.96
C VAL A 124 47.38 -5.68 -21.36
N ASP A 125 48.23 -6.40 -22.09
CA ASP A 125 48.76 -5.93 -23.36
C ASP A 125 47.67 -5.82 -24.43
N GLY A 126 47.66 -4.67 -25.13
CA GLY A 126 46.74 -4.36 -26.21
C GLY A 126 45.28 -4.19 -25.77
N GLN A 127 45.02 -3.90 -24.50
CA GLN A 127 43.72 -3.42 -24.04
C GLN A 127 43.47 -1.98 -24.53
N ILE A 128 42.32 -1.70 -25.16
CA ILE A 128 42.01 -0.39 -25.76
C ILE A 128 40.95 0.36 -24.93
N TYR A 129 41.23 1.65 -24.64
CA TYR A 129 40.37 2.64 -23.95
C TYR A 129 40.08 2.31 -22.46
N PRO A 130 40.06 3.30 -21.53
CA PRO A 130 40.91 3.38 -20.34
C PRO A 130 40.56 2.36 -19.25
N LEU A 131 40.81 1.08 -19.53
CA LEU A 131 40.51 -0.02 -18.64
C LEU A 131 41.80 -0.55 -18.01
N GLY A 132 41.67 -1.02 -16.76
CA GLY A 132 42.72 -1.69 -16.02
C GLY A 132 42.11 -2.65 -15.02
N PHE A 133 42.84 -3.68 -14.64
CA PHE A 133 42.34 -4.67 -13.69
C PHE A 133 42.62 -4.23 -12.25
N THR A 134 41.57 -4.16 -11.43
CA THR A 134 41.64 -3.92 -9.98
C THR A 134 41.25 -5.18 -9.21
N PHE A 135 41.71 -5.32 -7.97
CA PHE A 135 41.47 -6.51 -7.16
C PHE A 135 40.23 -6.36 -6.26
N LYS A 136 39.35 -7.37 -6.29
CA LYS A 136 38.29 -7.57 -5.28
C LYS A 136 38.61 -8.73 -4.34
N TYR A 137 39.47 -9.65 -4.78
CA TYR A 137 40.13 -10.63 -3.94
C TYR A 137 41.51 -10.98 -4.53
N PRO A 138 42.57 -11.04 -3.69
CA PRO A 138 42.63 -10.62 -2.28
C PRO A 138 42.24 -9.15 -2.05
N ASP A 139 42.00 -8.74 -0.80
CA ASP A 139 41.74 -7.32 -0.50
C ASP A 139 42.99 -6.51 -0.87
N SER A 140 42.83 -5.37 -1.55
CA SER A 140 43.97 -4.59 -2.06
C SER A 140 44.89 -4.12 -0.93
N ASP A 141 44.32 -3.84 0.24
CA ASP A 141 45.05 -3.51 1.48
C ASP A 141 46.04 -4.62 1.90
N ASP A 142 45.78 -5.88 1.54
CA ASP A 142 46.59 -7.05 1.92
C ASP A 142 47.73 -7.35 0.93
N ILE A 143 47.63 -6.84 -0.31
CA ILE A 143 48.58 -7.12 -1.40
C ILE A 143 49.34 -5.88 -1.88
N VAL A 144 49.04 -4.70 -1.36
CA VAL A 144 49.76 -3.46 -1.69
C VAL A 144 51.27 -3.61 -1.41
N GLY A 145 52.09 -3.34 -2.43
CA GLY A 145 53.54 -3.53 -2.40
C GLY A 145 54.05 -4.96 -2.62
N ASN A 146 53.17 -5.91 -2.96
CA ASN A 146 53.54 -7.26 -3.37
C ASN A 146 53.57 -7.37 -4.91
N ASP A 147 54.54 -6.69 -5.52
CA ASP A 147 54.66 -6.58 -6.98
C ASP A 147 54.82 -7.95 -7.66
N GLU A 148 55.54 -8.90 -7.05
CA GLU A 148 55.73 -10.25 -7.60
C GLU A 148 54.41 -11.01 -7.75
N TYR A 149 53.50 -10.90 -6.77
CA TYR A 149 52.17 -11.51 -6.87
C TYR A 149 51.34 -10.83 -7.96
N ILE A 150 51.32 -9.50 -7.99
CA ILE A 150 50.54 -8.72 -8.97
C ILE A 150 51.03 -9.02 -10.39
N ASP A 151 52.34 -9.01 -10.62
CA ASP A 151 52.99 -9.33 -11.89
C ASP A 151 52.68 -10.77 -12.33
N SER A 152 52.60 -11.72 -11.39
CA SER A 152 52.25 -13.11 -11.72
C SER A 152 50.81 -13.24 -12.27
N ILE A 153 49.86 -12.49 -11.70
CA ILE A 153 48.47 -12.44 -12.18
C ILE A 153 48.41 -11.72 -13.52
N GLN A 154 49.10 -10.59 -13.66
CA GLN A 154 49.22 -9.84 -14.91
C GLN A 154 49.77 -10.73 -16.04
N ALA A 155 50.85 -11.48 -15.79
CA ALA A 155 51.44 -12.40 -16.75
C ALA A 155 50.47 -13.53 -17.15
N SER A 156 49.73 -14.09 -16.18
CA SER A 156 48.68 -15.08 -16.46
C SER A 156 47.58 -14.51 -17.36
N MET A 157 47.12 -13.29 -17.07
CA MET A 157 46.08 -12.62 -17.85
C MET A 157 46.54 -12.24 -19.27
N ASN A 158 47.77 -11.74 -19.41
CA ASN A 158 48.41 -11.49 -20.70
C ASN A 158 48.51 -12.78 -21.54
N GLY A 159 48.90 -13.89 -20.92
CA GLY A 159 48.95 -15.19 -21.58
C GLY A 159 47.57 -15.62 -22.11
N VAL A 160 46.52 -15.50 -21.30
CA VAL A 160 45.16 -15.84 -21.73
C VAL A 160 44.70 -14.97 -22.90
N ILE A 161 44.83 -13.65 -22.79
CA ILE A 161 44.40 -12.72 -23.84
C ILE A 161 45.18 -12.94 -25.14
N ALA A 162 46.48 -13.21 -25.05
CA ALA A 162 47.30 -13.57 -26.20
C ALA A 162 46.76 -14.82 -26.91
N THR A 163 46.46 -15.90 -26.18
CA THR A 163 45.90 -17.13 -26.78
C THR A 163 44.53 -16.92 -27.42
N ILE A 164 43.70 -16.02 -26.88
CA ILE A 164 42.42 -15.66 -27.50
C ILE A 164 42.64 -14.93 -28.83
N ARG A 165 43.63 -14.02 -28.89
CA ARG A 165 43.94 -13.22 -30.09
C ARG A 165 44.68 -14.02 -31.17
N GLU A 166 45.50 -14.99 -30.81
CA GLU A 166 46.25 -15.81 -31.77
C GLU A 166 45.34 -16.63 -32.69
N THR A 167 45.64 -16.65 -33.99
CA THR A 167 44.80 -17.31 -35.00
C THR A 167 45.10 -18.80 -35.21
N SER A 168 46.19 -19.36 -34.65
CA SER A 168 46.64 -20.70 -35.08
C SER A 168 47.26 -21.65 -34.04
N THR A 169 47.55 -21.29 -32.78
CA THR A 169 48.35 -22.20 -31.92
C THR A 169 48.07 -22.27 -30.41
N GLY A 170 47.39 -21.33 -29.77
CA GLY A 170 47.05 -21.42 -28.35
C GLY A 170 45.68 -22.07 -28.10
N ASP A 171 45.60 -23.13 -27.29
CA ASP A 171 44.30 -23.66 -26.83
C ASP A 171 43.80 -22.84 -25.63
N TYR A 172 43.28 -21.64 -25.92
CA TYR A 172 42.63 -20.76 -24.94
C TYR A 172 41.62 -21.52 -24.06
N ALA A 173 41.01 -22.60 -24.57
CA ALA A 173 40.06 -23.42 -23.82
C ALA A 173 40.69 -24.14 -22.62
N GLU A 174 42.01 -24.27 -22.53
CA GLU A 174 42.70 -24.77 -21.35
C GLU A 174 42.86 -23.72 -20.24
N SER A 175 42.81 -22.44 -20.60
CA SER A 175 43.00 -21.33 -19.65
C SER A 175 41.69 -20.74 -19.15
N ILE A 176 40.63 -20.78 -19.96
CA ILE A 176 39.32 -20.22 -19.62
C ILE A 176 38.21 -21.28 -19.59
N ASP A 177 37.25 -21.08 -18.71
CA ASP A 177 36.04 -21.88 -18.67
C ASP A 177 35.05 -21.40 -19.74
N LEU A 178 34.90 -22.18 -20.81
CA LEU A 178 34.11 -21.79 -21.97
C LEU A 178 32.61 -21.59 -21.66
N GLU A 179 32.07 -22.31 -20.66
CA GLU A 179 30.64 -22.19 -20.30
C GLU A 179 30.36 -20.86 -19.57
N SER A 180 31.22 -20.44 -18.64
CA SER A 180 31.09 -19.15 -17.94
C SER A 180 31.26 -17.95 -18.89
N PHE A 181 32.21 -18.03 -19.82
CA PHE A 181 32.35 -17.01 -20.87
C PHE A 181 31.14 -17.00 -21.79
N ALA A 182 30.64 -18.18 -22.21
CA ALA A 182 29.40 -18.26 -22.99
C ALA A 182 28.20 -17.66 -22.24
N ALA A 183 28.09 -17.89 -20.93
CA ALA A 183 27.02 -17.34 -20.11
C ALA A 183 27.06 -15.80 -20.08
N TRP A 184 28.26 -15.21 -20.02
CA TRP A 184 28.43 -13.76 -20.11
C TRP A 184 27.95 -13.19 -21.46
N TYR A 185 28.29 -13.84 -22.57
CA TYR A 185 27.78 -13.42 -23.89
C TYR A 185 26.27 -13.52 -23.92
N LEU A 186 25.72 -14.63 -23.45
CA LEU A 186 24.28 -14.87 -23.49
C LEU A 186 23.51 -13.83 -22.68
N VAL A 187 24.01 -13.51 -21.48
CA VAL A 187 23.55 -12.40 -20.65
C VAL A 187 23.49 -11.10 -21.45
N ASN A 188 24.61 -10.72 -22.08
CA ASN A 188 24.69 -9.44 -22.77
C ASN A 188 23.90 -9.43 -24.09
N ASP A 189 23.66 -10.58 -24.71
CA ASP A 189 22.75 -10.68 -25.85
C ASP A 189 21.29 -10.54 -25.44
N TYR A 190 20.91 -11.01 -24.27
CA TYR A 190 19.57 -10.75 -23.75
C TYR A 190 19.38 -9.31 -23.32
N TYR A 191 20.33 -8.69 -22.62
CA TYR A 191 20.16 -7.31 -22.11
C TYR A 191 20.52 -6.22 -23.09
N PHE A 192 21.45 -6.49 -24.00
CA PHE A 192 22.16 -5.47 -24.76
C PHE A 192 22.77 -4.39 -23.83
N CYS A 193 23.71 -4.80 -22.98
CA CYS A 193 24.49 -3.87 -22.16
C CYS A 193 25.55 -3.18 -23.02
N LEU A 194 25.56 -1.85 -23.06
CA LEU A 194 26.57 -1.08 -23.81
C LEU A 194 27.99 -1.25 -23.24
N ASP A 195 28.10 -1.56 -21.95
CA ASP A 195 29.38 -1.76 -21.27
C ASP A 195 29.89 -3.21 -21.33
N SER A 196 29.10 -4.12 -21.93
CA SER A 196 29.30 -5.57 -22.00
C SER A 196 30.69 -6.02 -22.46
N ALA A 197 31.36 -5.17 -23.24
CA ALA A 197 32.60 -5.47 -23.91
C ALA A 197 33.83 -4.85 -23.24
N GLY A 198 33.74 -4.25 -22.05
CA GLY A 198 34.92 -3.59 -21.45
C GLY A 198 34.86 -3.24 -19.97
N ALA A 199 33.78 -2.65 -19.48
CA ALA A 199 33.71 -2.16 -18.09
C ALA A 199 32.86 -3.08 -17.20
N ASN A 200 33.03 -2.97 -15.87
CA ASN A 200 32.24 -3.71 -14.87
C ASN A 200 32.27 -5.25 -15.05
N MET A 201 33.39 -5.75 -15.55
CA MET A 201 33.58 -7.15 -15.94
C MET A 201 34.49 -7.86 -14.95
N PHE A 202 34.02 -8.96 -14.37
CA PHE A 202 34.73 -9.66 -13.30
C PHE A 202 35.32 -10.98 -13.77
N TRP A 203 36.62 -11.13 -13.60
CA TRP A 203 37.35 -12.36 -13.91
C TRP A 203 37.78 -13.00 -12.61
N TYR A 204 37.64 -14.31 -12.52
CA TYR A 204 38.02 -15.01 -11.31
C TYR A 204 38.53 -16.41 -11.54
N LYS A 205 39.27 -16.89 -10.56
CA LYS A 205 39.75 -18.25 -10.47
C LYS A 205 39.70 -18.67 -9.01
N VAL A 206 39.09 -19.82 -8.71
CA VAL A 206 38.87 -20.25 -7.32
C VAL A 206 40.11 -20.91 -6.73
N SER A 207 40.89 -21.61 -7.55
CA SER A 207 42.13 -22.28 -7.14
C SER A 207 43.17 -22.27 -8.25
N GLY A 208 44.45 -22.41 -7.92
CA GLY A 208 45.57 -22.37 -8.88
C GLY A 208 45.47 -23.35 -10.07
N ASN A 209 44.73 -24.46 -9.91
CA ASN A 209 44.55 -25.48 -10.95
C ASN A 209 43.27 -25.32 -11.77
N GLU A 210 42.40 -24.38 -11.43
CA GLU A 210 41.16 -24.14 -12.16
C GLU A 210 41.34 -23.20 -13.36
N LYS A 211 40.35 -23.21 -14.25
CA LYS A 211 40.27 -22.28 -15.37
C LYS A 211 39.74 -20.93 -14.89
N ILE A 212 40.13 -19.86 -15.59
CA ILE A 212 39.60 -18.53 -15.32
C ILE A 212 38.15 -18.48 -15.83
N LYS A 213 37.27 -17.93 -15.01
CA LYS A 213 35.84 -17.79 -15.24
C LYS A 213 35.45 -16.32 -15.33
N LEU A 214 34.30 -16.05 -15.94
CA LEU A 214 33.72 -14.72 -16.08
C LEU A 214 32.44 -14.59 -15.25
N GLY A 215 32.30 -13.49 -14.52
CA GLY A 215 31.17 -13.21 -13.62
C GLY A 215 31.61 -12.78 -12.21
N PRO A 216 30.68 -12.30 -11.37
CA PRO A 216 29.27 -12.06 -11.62
C PRO A 216 29.05 -10.90 -12.61
N THR A 217 27.82 -10.71 -13.09
CA THR A 217 27.45 -9.49 -13.83
C THR A 217 27.08 -8.37 -12.85
N TRP A 218 27.23 -7.12 -13.27
CA TRP A 218 27.06 -5.97 -12.38
C TRP A 218 26.66 -4.72 -13.18
N ASP A 219 26.08 -3.74 -12.47
CA ASP A 219 25.75 -2.40 -13.00
C ASP A 219 24.82 -2.38 -14.22
N TYR A 220 23.60 -2.88 -14.04
CA TYR A 220 22.56 -2.99 -15.07
C TYR A 220 21.95 -1.64 -15.52
N GLY A 221 22.53 -0.49 -15.15
CA GLY A 221 22.00 0.82 -15.53
C GLY A 221 21.97 1.03 -17.05
N ASN A 222 23.01 0.52 -17.73
CA ASN A 222 23.21 0.63 -19.17
C ASN A 222 22.59 -0.49 -20.01
N ASP A 223 21.81 -1.36 -19.38
CA ASP A 223 21.08 -2.43 -20.07
C ASP A 223 19.87 -1.89 -20.84
N TYR A 224 19.44 -2.64 -21.85
CA TYR A 224 18.29 -2.37 -22.72
C TYR A 224 18.43 -1.10 -23.56
N GLN A 225 19.67 -0.65 -23.83
CA GLN A 225 19.92 0.61 -24.57
C GLN A 225 20.29 0.42 -26.04
N GLY A 226 20.61 -0.80 -26.48
CA GLY A 226 20.97 -1.06 -27.87
C GLY A 226 19.82 -1.51 -28.77
N ASN A 227 20.16 -1.79 -30.03
CA ASN A 227 19.20 -2.29 -30.99
C ASN A 227 18.88 -3.76 -30.69
N LYS A 228 17.61 -4.03 -30.33
CA LYS A 228 17.11 -5.38 -30.05
C LYS A 228 17.14 -6.33 -31.25
N GLU A 229 17.48 -5.85 -32.44
CA GLU A 229 17.67 -6.64 -33.67
C GLU A 229 19.15 -6.85 -34.05
N GLU A 230 20.07 -6.62 -33.11
CA GLU A 230 21.51 -6.77 -33.31
C GLU A 230 22.16 -7.66 -32.24
N TRP A 231 23.36 -8.17 -32.56
CA TRP A 231 24.21 -8.81 -31.57
C TRP A 231 24.74 -7.76 -30.59
N SER A 232 24.92 -8.13 -29.33
CA SER A 232 25.46 -7.19 -28.36
C SER A 232 26.89 -6.75 -28.71
N SER A 233 27.33 -5.62 -28.16
CA SER A 233 28.63 -5.02 -28.49
C SER A 233 29.83 -5.94 -28.24
N ILE A 234 29.71 -6.96 -27.40
CA ILE A 234 30.79 -7.94 -27.16
C ILE A 234 31.18 -8.75 -28.41
N HIS A 235 30.27 -8.89 -29.38
CA HIS A 235 30.52 -9.61 -30.64
C HIS A 235 31.27 -8.78 -31.67
N ALA A 236 31.22 -7.44 -31.55
CA ALA A 236 31.68 -6.50 -32.57
C ALA A 236 32.78 -5.54 -32.08
N SER A 237 32.97 -5.44 -30.76
CA SER A 237 33.93 -4.49 -30.19
C SER A 237 35.37 -4.98 -30.38
N ASN A 238 36.10 -4.28 -31.24
CA ASN A 238 37.54 -4.45 -31.43
C ASN A 238 38.36 -3.82 -30.28
N LEU A 239 37.69 -3.19 -29.31
CA LEU A 239 38.36 -2.58 -28.16
C LEU A 239 38.94 -3.64 -27.21
N ASN A 240 38.54 -4.92 -27.32
CA ASN A 240 38.91 -6.01 -26.41
C ASN A 240 39.03 -7.39 -27.09
N TRP A 241 39.21 -8.44 -26.29
CA TRP A 241 39.38 -9.85 -26.70
C TRP A 241 38.05 -10.55 -27.11
N GLY A 242 36.90 -9.91 -26.91
CA GLY A 242 35.58 -10.54 -27.07
C GLY A 242 35.26 -10.96 -28.51
N ALA A 243 35.41 -10.06 -29.49
CA ALA A 243 35.17 -10.41 -30.89
C ALA A 243 36.08 -11.59 -31.34
N TYR A 244 37.35 -11.59 -30.92
CA TYR A 244 38.30 -12.66 -31.22
C TYR A 244 37.85 -14.01 -30.66
N LEU A 245 37.34 -14.05 -29.42
CA LEU A 245 36.85 -15.28 -28.80
C LEU A 245 35.62 -15.81 -29.53
N PHE A 246 34.66 -14.95 -29.89
CA PHE A 246 33.45 -15.37 -30.60
C PHE A 246 33.74 -15.90 -32.02
N HIS A 247 34.87 -15.53 -32.63
CA HIS A 247 35.28 -16.11 -33.91
C HIS A 247 35.87 -17.52 -33.80
N LYS A 248 36.18 -18.00 -32.59
CA LYS A 248 36.66 -19.38 -32.40
C LYS A 248 35.50 -20.36 -32.55
N SER A 249 35.66 -21.31 -33.47
CA SER A 249 34.63 -22.34 -33.73
C SER A 249 34.28 -23.17 -32.49
N SER A 250 35.28 -23.52 -31.66
CA SER A 250 35.06 -24.22 -30.40
C SER A 250 34.26 -23.39 -29.39
N PHE A 251 34.52 -22.09 -29.27
CA PHE A 251 33.74 -21.23 -28.38
C PHE A 251 32.30 -21.03 -28.87
N ARG A 252 32.07 -20.78 -30.16
CA ARG A 252 30.70 -20.69 -30.73
C ARG A 252 29.90 -21.95 -30.48
N LYS A 253 30.55 -23.12 -30.52
CA LYS A 253 29.91 -24.40 -30.17
C LYS A 253 29.50 -24.43 -28.69
N SER A 254 30.37 -23.98 -27.78
CA SER A 254 30.03 -23.88 -26.35
C SER A 254 28.89 -22.89 -26.09
N TYR A 255 28.94 -21.71 -26.72
CA TYR A 255 27.88 -20.71 -26.63
C TYR A 255 26.53 -21.24 -27.13
N ARG A 256 26.49 -21.85 -28.32
CA ARG A 256 25.28 -22.48 -28.84
C ARG A 256 24.77 -23.58 -27.91
N ASN A 257 25.64 -24.45 -27.44
CA ASN A 257 25.24 -25.54 -26.55
C ASN A 257 24.61 -25.00 -25.26
N LEU A 258 25.17 -23.92 -24.70
CA LEU A 258 24.59 -23.25 -23.53
C LEU A 258 23.24 -22.62 -23.87
N PHE A 259 23.14 -21.89 -24.99
CA PHE A 259 21.89 -21.29 -25.45
C PHE A 259 20.76 -22.34 -25.58
N GLU A 260 21.04 -23.47 -26.24
CA GLU A 260 20.07 -24.57 -26.38
C GLU A 260 19.74 -25.22 -25.02
N LYS A 261 20.73 -25.41 -24.14
CA LYS A 261 20.52 -25.91 -22.77
C LYS A 261 19.66 -24.96 -21.94
N LYS A 262 19.67 -23.66 -22.26
CA LYS A 262 18.97 -22.58 -21.55
C LYS A 262 17.82 -21.99 -22.36
N ARG A 263 17.26 -22.76 -23.31
CA ARG A 263 16.21 -22.28 -24.21
C ARG A 263 14.95 -21.78 -23.50
N HIS A 264 14.66 -22.32 -22.31
CA HIS A 264 13.52 -21.93 -21.47
C HIS A 264 13.79 -20.73 -20.55
N ILE A 265 14.87 -19.99 -20.77
CA ILE A 265 15.27 -18.87 -19.90
C ILE A 265 14.18 -17.80 -19.76
N CYS A 266 13.46 -17.49 -20.83
CA CYS A 266 12.39 -16.49 -20.78
C CYS A 266 11.23 -16.99 -19.91
N GLU A 267 10.86 -18.27 -20.02
CA GLU A 267 9.83 -18.89 -19.21
C GLU A 267 10.23 -19.00 -17.74
N ASP A 268 11.48 -19.38 -17.46
CA ASP A 268 12.02 -19.47 -16.10
C ASP A 268 12.05 -18.08 -15.43
N LEU A 269 12.49 -17.06 -16.18
CA LEU A 269 12.51 -15.67 -15.71
C LEU A 269 11.10 -15.11 -15.53
N GLU A 270 10.20 -15.36 -16.48
CA GLU A 270 8.80 -14.94 -16.40
C GLU A 270 8.11 -15.53 -15.17
N SER A 271 8.28 -16.83 -14.94
CA SER A 271 7.75 -17.51 -13.75
C SER A 271 8.26 -16.86 -12.46
N TYR A 272 9.58 -16.66 -12.35
CA TYR A 272 10.19 -16.04 -11.18
C TYR A 272 9.73 -14.60 -10.96
N VAL A 273 9.69 -13.78 -12.02
CA VAL A 273 9.31 -12.37 -11.91
C VAL A 273 7.82 -12.23 -11.60
N ASN A 274 6.96 -13.08 -12.17
CA ASN A 274 5.54 -13.07 -11.82
C ASN A 274 5.35 -13.42 -10.34
N ASP A 275 5.93 -14.51 -9.84
CA ASP A 275 5.87 -14.85 -8.40
C ASP A 275 6.39 -13.70 -7.51
N TYR A 276 7.51 -13.09 -7.90
CA TYR A 276 8.09 -11.98 -7.17
C TYR A 276 7.18 -10.74 -7.14
N ILE A 277 6.59 -10.36 -8.28
CA ILE A 277 5.75 -9.16 -8.41
C ILE A 277 4.34 -9.39 -7.86
N ASP A 278 3.79 -10.59 -7.99
CA ASP A 278 2.51 -10.96 -7.36
C ASP A 278 2.65 -10.88 -5.84
N LYS A 279 3.78 -11.32 -5.31
CA LYS A 279 4.05 -11.29 -3.87
C LYS A 279 4.43 -9.91 -3.32
N TYR A 280 5.22 -9.13 -4.07
CA TYR A 280 5.87 -7.91 -3.53
C TYR A 280 5.61 -6.63 -4.34
N GLY A 281 4.90 -6.72 -5.47
CA GLY A 281 4.74 -5.64 -6.43
C GLY A 281 4.04 -4.42 -5.85
N TYR A 282 2.99 -4.62 -5.04
CA TYR A 282 2.28 -3.53 -4.38
C TYR A 282 3.18 -2.78 -3.39
N ALA A 283 3.89 -3.51 -2.51
CA ALA A 283 4.85 -2.94 -1.56
C ALA A 283 5.96 -2.11 -2.25
N LEU A 284 6.42 -2.64 -3.39
CA LEU A 284 7.44 -2.00 -4.20
C LEU A 284 6.90 -0.73 -4.86
N GLN A 285 5.67 -0.78 -5.40
CA GLN A 285 5.00 0.37 -5.99
C GLN A 285 4.82 1.52 -4.97
N GLU A 286 4.41 1.21 -3.74
CA GLU A 286 4.31 2.19 -2.66
C GLU A 286 5.66 2.80 -2.29
N SER A 287 6.72 2.00 -2.35
CA SER A 287 8.08 2.48 -2.13
C SER A 287 8.55 3.39 -3.27
N TRP A 288 8.13 3.12 -4.51
CA TRP A 288 8.41 4.01 -5.66
C TRP A 288 7.62 5.32 -5.57
N ASN A 289 6.36 5.26 -5.12
CA ASN A 289 5.52 6.42 -4.84
C ASN A 289 6.17 7.34 -3.79
N ALA A 290 6.61 6.76 -2.66
CA ALA A 290 7.30 7.50 -1.60
C ALA A 290 8.65 8.10 -2.07
N ASP A 291 9.40 7.37 -2.90
CA ASP A 291 10.66 7.87 -3.48
C ASP A 291 10.41 9.09 -4.39
N ALA A 292 9.40 9.01 -5.26
CA ALA A 292 9.01 10.09 -6.15
C ALA A 292 8.52 11.33 -5.38
N GLU A 293 7.75 11.14 -4.31
CA GLU A 293 7.35 12.23 -3.40
C GLU A 293 8.56 12.92 -2.77
N ARG A 294 9.56 12.13 -2.34
CA ARG A 294 10.77 12.66 -1.68
C ARG A 294 11.67 13.46 -2.61
N TRP A 295 11.87 12.98 -3.84
CA TRP A 295 12.87 13.49 -4.77
C TRP A 295 12.28 14.39 -5.86
N GLY A 296 10.96 14.52 -5.94
CA GLY A 296 10.28 15.39 -6.90
C GLY A 296 10.25 14.78 -8.29
N GLY A 297 9.31 13.85 -8.52
CA GLY A 297 9.09 13.20 -9.81
C GLY A 297 7.77 12.44 -9.84
N THR A 298 7.58 11.64 -10.90
CA THR A 298 6.46 10.69 -11.03
C THR A 298 7.00 9.29 -10.82
N ALA A 299 6.35 8.50 -9.96
CA ALA A 299 6.71 7.11 -9.80
C ALA A 299 6.45 6.32 -11.09
N GLY A 300 7.36 5.41 -11.44
CA GLY A 300 7.11 4.42 -12.48
C GLY A 300 5.98 3.46 -12.09
N ASN A 301 5.55 2.61 -13.03
CA ASN A 301 4.58 1.56 -12.76
C ASN A 301 5.29 0.20 -12.78
N VAL A 302 5.28 -0.50 -11.65
CA VAL A 302 5.96 -1.78 -11.45
C VAL A 302 5.44 -2.85 -12.42
N GLN A 303 4.11 -2.93 -12.60
CA GLN A 303 3.47 -3.92 -13.47
C GLN A 303 3.76 -3.64 -14.95
N ALA A 304 3.67 -2.38 -15.38
CA ALA A 304 3.96 -2.00 -16.76
C ALA A 304 5.43 -2.26 -17.13
N GLN A 305 6.36 -1.97 -16.21
CA GLN A 305 7.77 -2.24 -16.44
C GLN A 305 8.09 -3.75 -16.42
N LYS A 306 7.37 -4.54 -15.61
CA LYS A 306 7.45 -6.00 -15.66
C LYS A 306 7.10 -6.50 -17.07
N GLU A 307 5.96 -6.08 -17.60
CA GLU A 307 5.47 -6.48 -18.92
C GLU A 307 6.44 -6.04 -20.02
N GLU A 308 6.93 -4.80 -19.97
CA GLU A 308 7.91 -4.25 -20.91
C GLU A 308 9.18 -5.13 -21.01
N PHE A 309 9.78 -5.47 -19.86
CA PHE A 309 11.00 -6.28 -19.87
C PHE A 309 10.76 -7.73 -20.26
N LEU A 310 9.64 -8.34 -19.86
CA LEU A 310 9.30 -9.71 -20.30
C LEU A 310 9.11 -9.77 -21.82
N ASP A 311 8.40 -8.80 -22.40
CA ASP A 311 8.21 -8.70 -23.84
C ASP A 311 9.53 -8.50 -24.57
N TYR A 312 10.41 -7.65 -24.03
CA TYR A 312 11.74 -7.44 -24.58
C TYR A 312 12.55 -8.74 -24.61
N TRP A 313 12.57 -9.50 -23.51
CA TRP A 313 13.30 -10.76 -23.42
C TRP A 313 12.76 -11.83 -24.36
N LYS A 314 11.44 -12.00 -24.45
CA LYS A 314 10.79 -12.93 -25.39
C LYS A 314 11.17 -12.58 -26.83
N TYR A 315 11.10 -11.29 -27.16
CA TYR A 315 11.52 -10.79 -28.47
C TYR A 315 13.00 -11.10 -28.74
N ARG A 316 13.89 -10.87 -27.76
CA ARG A 316 15.32 -11.14 -27.91
C ARG A 316 15.61 -12.63 -28.08
N ARG A 317 14.96 -13.52 -27.34
CA ARG A 317 15.09 -14.97 -27.55
C ARG A 317 14.75 -15.34 -28.99
N ASP A 318 13.60 -14.89 -29.49
CA ASP A 318 13.14 -15.21 -30.84
C ASP A 318 14.08 -14.63 -31.90
N TRP A 319 14.62 -13.42 -31.66
CA TRP A 319 15.63 -12.84 -32.54
C TRP A 319 16.94 -13.66 -32.52
N ILE A 320 17.45 -14.04 -31.34
CA ILE A 320 18.67 -14.86 -31.21
C ILE A 320 18.45 -16.22 -31.90
N ASP A 321 17.30 -16.86 -31.71
CA ASP A 321 16.91 -18.11 -32.40
C ASP A 321 17.00 -17.96 -33.94
N ASN A 322 16.51 -16.85 -34.48
CA ASN A 322 16.55 -16.58 -35.92
C ASN A 322 17.96 -16.21 -36.42
N ALA A 323 18.65 -15.30 -35.72
CA ALA A 323 20.01 -14.87 -36.05
C ALA A 323 21.02 -16.02 -35.95
N SER A 324 20.71 -17.00 -35.11
CA SER A 324 21.45 -18.23 -34.93
C SER A 324 20.96 -19.39 -35.83
N ALA A 325 20.13 -19.15 -36.84
CA ALA A 325 19.82 -20.20 -37.82
C ALA A 325 21.03 -20.52 -38.72
N ASP A 326 21.89 -19.53 -38.97
CA ASP A 326 23.12 -19.66 -39.76
C ASP A 326 24.34 -19.14 -38.99
N TRP A 327 25.01 -20.03 -38.27
CA TRP A 327 26.21 -19.71 -37.49
C TRP A 327 27.48 -19.64 -38.34
N SER A 328 27.35 -19.69 -39.67
CA SER A 328 28.48 -19.46 -40.56
C SER A 328 28.88 -17.99 -40.64
N LEU A 329 28.17 -17.09 -39.93
CA LEU A 329 28.39 -15.65 -39.80
C LEU A 329 29.78 -15.24 -40.30
N ASP A 330 29.79 -14.76 -41.55
CA ASP A 330 30.96 -14.25 -42.21
C ASP A 330 31.27 -12.85 -41.65
N PHE A 331 32.19 -12.81 -40.70
CA PHE A 331 32.70 -11.58 -40.11
C PHE A 331 33.88 -11.01 -40.91
N SER A 332 34.06 -11.38 -42.19
CA SER A 332 35.15 -10.87 -43.03
C SER A 332 35.20 -9.34 -43.12
N ASN A 333 34.06 -8.66 -43.01
CA ASN A 333 33.97 -7.18 -42.94
C ASN A 333 34.58 -6.57 -41.65
N TYR A 334 34.88 -7.37 -40.62
CA TYR A 334 35.51 -6.89 -39.37
C TYR A 334 37.04 -6.92 -39.42
N ASN A 335 37.67 -7.59 -40.40
CA ASN A 335 39.12 -7.52 -40.58
C ASN A 335 39.58 -6.08 -40.87
N ASP A 336 38.79 -5.30 -41.62
CA ASP A 336 39.06 -3.87 -41.87
C ASP A 336 39.00 -3.02 -40.59
N ALA A 337 38.22 -3.45 -39.60
CA ALA A 337 38.08 -2.77 -38.32
C ALA A 337 39.18 -3.18 -37.31
N ILE A 338 39.77 -4.37 -37.46
CA ILE A 338 40.97 -4.83 -36.70
C ILE A 338 42.18 -3.97 -37.11
N ASP A 339 42.30 -3.65 -38.41
CA ASP A 339 43.34 -2.76 -38.93
C ASP A 339 43.16 -1.32 -38.41
N GLN A 340 41.93 -0.83 -38.27
CA GLN A 340 41.65 0.49 -37.68
C GLN A 340 41.91 0.54 -36.16
N ALA A 341 41.54 -0.48 -35.40
CA ALA A 341 41.78 -0.53 -33.95
C ALA A 341 43.27 -0.61 -33.60
N SER A 342 44.06 -1.30 -34.43
CA SER A 342 45.53 -1.35 -34.29
C SER A 342 46.16 0.04 -34.48
N ALA A 343 45.63 0.87 -35.39
CA ALA A 343 46.07 2.25 -35.58
C ALA A 343 45.72 3.18 -34.40
N TYR A 344 44.67 2.87 -33.61
CA TYR A 344 44.33 3.59 -32.37
C TYR A 344 45.16 3.14 -31.17
N ALA A 345 45.60 1.88 -31.13
CA ALA A 345 46.47 1.35 -30.07
C ALA A 345 47.94 1.82 -30.21
N GLU A 346 48.39 2.17 -31.42
CA GLU A 346 49.70 2.79 -31.67
C GLU A 346 49.71 4.32 -31.43
N ALA A 347 48.55 4.94 -31.25
CA ALA A 347 48.48 6.33 -30.83
C ALA A 347 48.86 6.42 -29.35
N ASP A 348 50.13 6.71 -29.11
CA ASP A 348 50.78 6.95 -27.83
C ASP A 348 50.04 8.05 -27.04
N TYR A 349 48.96 7.71 -26.35
CA TYR A 349 48.33 8.56 -25.34
C TYR A 349 49.14 8.46 -24.04
N ASP A 350 50.43 8.78 -24.14
CA ASP A 350 51.35 8.88 -23.02
C ASP A 350 51.08 10.11 -22.14
N ASP A 351 50.23 11.05 -22.62
CA ASP A 351 49.80 12.21 -21.84
C ASP A 351 48.53 11.91 -21.03
N TYR A 352 48.74 11.13 -19.97
CA TYR A 352 47.75 10.74 -18.97
C TYR A 352 47.03 11.95 -18.31
N ASP A 353 47.74 13.07 -18.12
CA ASP A 353 47.15 14.31 -17.57
C ASP A 353 46.21 14.97 -18.57
N ALA A 354 46.53 14.94 -19.88
CA ALA A 354 45.64 15.46 -20.91
C ALA A 354 44.32 14.68 -21.03
N LEU A 355 44.33 13.37 -20.78
CA LEU A 355 43.11 12.54 -20.81
C LEU A 355 42.25 12.75 -19.56
N ARG A 356 42.87 12.88 -18.37
CA ARG A 356 42.21 13.29 -17.13
C ARG A 356 41.54 14.65 -17.31
N ASP A 357 42.29 15.62 -17.82
CA ASP A 357 41.80 16.98 -18.02
C ASP A 357 40.75 17.06 -19.13
N ALA A 358 40.77 16.19 -20.15
CA ALA A 358 39.74 16.09 -21.20
C ALA A 358 38.43 15.42 -20.71
N LEU A 359 38.51 14.50 -19.75
CA LEU A 359 37.34 13.85 -19.13
C LEU A 359 36.71 14.72 -18.03
N ASP A 360 37.46 15.66 -17.45
CA ASP A 360 36.96 16.66 -16.50
C ASP A 360 36.12 17.79 -17.18
N VAL A 361 36.08 17.85 -18.52
CA VAL A 361 35.42 18.94 -19.28
C VAL A 361 33.91 18.72 -19.51
N ASN A 362 33.32 17.62 -19.06
CA ASN A 362 31.86 17.41 -19.14
C ASN A 362 31.20 17.27 -17.76
N VAL A 363 31.75 17.92 -16.74
CA VAL A 363 31.00 18.21 -15.52
C VAL A 363 30.00 19.31 -15.86
N TYR A 364 28.72 18.92 -15.96
CA TYR A 364 27.59 19.82 -16.09
C TYR A 364 27.76 21.05 -15.20
N ASP A 365 27.50 22.21 -15.80
CA ASP A 365 27.48 23.56 -15.21
C ASP A 365 26.53 23.61 -13.99
N LEU A 366 26.99 23.07 -12.87
CA LEU A 366 26.33 23.07 -11.57
C LEU A 366 27.10 24.06 -10.70
N ASP A 367 26.39 25.05 -10.15
CA ASP A 367 26.90 26.18 -9.32
C ASP A 367 27.61 25.78 -7.99
N PHE A 368 28.16 24.58 -7.87
CA PHE A 368 28.88 24.09 -6.69
C PHE A 368 30.18 23.37 -7.08
N THR A 369 31.29 23.68 -6.41
CA THR A 369 32.56 22.98 -6.63
C THR A 369 32.52 21.56 -6.01
N GLN A 370 33.22 20.59 -6.61
CA GLN A 370 33.31 19.21 -6.09
C GLN A 370 33.75 19.14 -4.62
N GLU A 371 34.62 20.07 -4.21
CA GLU A 371 35.09 20.19 -2.83
C GLU A 371 33.99 20.60 -1.84
N GLU A 372 33.03 21.42 -2.26
CA GLU A 372 31.88 21.86 -1.45
C GLU A 372 30.80 20.78 -1.34
N LEU A 373 30.57 20.03 -2.42
CA LEU A 373 29.75 18.82 -2.45
C LEU A 373 30.32 17.75 -1.50
N ASP A 374 31.63 17.54 -1.52
CA ASP A 374 32.34 16.63 -0.65
C ASP A 374 32.27 17.03 0.83
N LYS A 375 32.47 18.32 1.14
CA LYS A 375 32.35 18.83 2.53
C LYS A 375 30.93 18.67 3.07
N THR A 376 29.93 18.99 2.26
CA THR A 376 28.51 18.87 2.63
C THR A 376 28.12 17.40 2.82
N THR A 377 28.53 16.54 1.89
CA THR A 377 28.31 15.09 1.95
C THR A 377 28.98 14.47 3.18
N ARG A 378 30.27 14.76 3.42
CA ARG A 378 30.99 14.31 4.62
C ARG A 378 30.31 14.77 5.90
N LYS A 379 29.83 16.02 5.95
CA LYS A 379 29.09 16.54 7.10
C LYS A 379 27.77 15.79 7.32
N ILE A 380 27.02 15.48 6.26
CA ILE A 380 25.77 14.69 6.34
C ILE A 380 26.09 13.28 6.84
N LEU A 381 27.07 12.60 6.24
CA LEU A 381 27.44 11.24 6.59
C LEU A 381 27.95 11.14 8.05
N ASN A 382 28.78 12.08 8.48
CA ASN A 382 29.26 12.17 9.87
C ASN A 382 28.13 12.47 10.87
N GLY A 383 27.00 13.02 10.41
CA GLY A 383 25.82 13.29 11.22
C GLY A 383 24.89 12.09 11.40
N ILE A 384 25.12 10.97 10.71
CA ILE A 384 24.28 9.77 10.79
C ILE A 384 24.58 9.03 12.09
N LYS A 385 23.63 9.06 13.03
CA LYS A 385 23.69 8.31 14.29
C LYS A 385 23.00 6.95 14.16
N ARG A 386 21.96 6.87 13.34
CA ARG A 386 21.16 5.67 13.11
C ARG A 386 20.91 5.47 11.62
N LEU A 387 21.15 4.25 11.15
CA LEU A 387 20.78 3.79 9.82
C LEU A 387 19.71 2.70 9.98
N ARG A 388 18.59 2.83 9.28
CA ARG A 388 17.53 1.81 9.25
C ARG A 388 17.21 1.47 7.80
N LEU A 389 17.18 0.17 7.53
CA LEU A 389 16.72 -0.41 6.28
C LEU A 389 15.39 -1.08 6.61
N LYS A 390 14.34 -0.71 5.89
CA LYS A 390 13.06 -1.43 5.90
C LYS A 390 12.96 -2.13 4.55
N SER A 391 12.59 -3.40 4.51
CA SER A 391 12.33 -4.05 3.23
C SER A 391 11.25 -3.26 2.48
N SER A 392 11.45 -2.99 1.19
CA SER A 392 10.36 -2.49 0.33
C SER A 392 9.54 -3.63 -0.27
N THR A 393 9.86 -4.88 0.09
CA THR A 393 9.05 -6.07 -0.18
C THR A 393 8.26 -6.53 1.05
N GLU A 394 8.20 -5.70 2.10
CA GLU A 394 7.29 -5.95 3.21
C GLU A 394 5.85 -5.78 2.71
N ILE A 395 5.13 -6.89 2.63
CA ILE A 395 3.78 -6.95 2.09
C ILE A 395 2.87 -6.13 3.02
N PRO A 396 2.25 -5.03 2.54
CA PRO A 396 1.28 -4.30 3.34
C PRO A 396 0.11 -5.22 3.69
N THR A 397 -0.69 -4.83 4.67
CA THR A 397 -1.93 -5.52 5.01
C THR A 397 -3.13 -4.60 4.81
N TYR A 398 -4.27 -5.20 4.46
CA TYR A 398 -5.57 -4.57 4.46
C TYR A 398 -6.51 -5.34 5.37
N THR A 399 -7.52 -4.66 5.89
CA THR A 399 -8.54 -5.24 6.75
C THR A 399 -9.85 -5.35 5.99
N VAL A 400 -10.44 -6.55 5.98
CA VAL A 400 -11.79 -6.79 5.48
C VAL A 400 -12.75 -6.84 6.66
N ARG A 401 -13.77 -5.98 6.63
CA ARG A 401 -14.79 -5.90 7.68
C ARG A 401 -16.13 -6.32 7.11
N TYR A 402 -16.68 -7.39 7.68
CA TYR A 402 -17.98 -7.94 7.31
C TYR A 402 -19.06 -7.31 8.17
N VAL A 403 -20.01 -6.63 7.53
CA VAL A 403 -21.10 -5.92 8.19
C VAL A 403 -22.42 -6.66 7.98
N SER A 404 -23.10 -7.00 9.09
CA SER A 404 -24.48 -7.47 9.06
C SER A 404 -25.29 -6.71 10.11
N ASP A 405 -26.51 -6.30 9.75
CA ASP A 405 -27.44 -5.54 10.59
C ASP A 405 -26.82 -4.27 11.21
N GLY A 406 -25.98 -3.57 10.44
CA GLY A 406 -25.33 -2.32 10.84
C GLY A 406 -24.19 -2.51 11.86
N SER A 407 -23.71 -3.74 12.04
CA SER A 407 -22.61 -4.07 12.96
C SER A 407 -21.55 -4.93 12.28
N ILE A 408 -20.28 -4.78 12.68
CA ILE A 408 -19.18 -5.63 12.21
C ILE A 408 -19.34 -7.00 12.88
N VAL A 409 -19.60 -8.03 12.08
CA VAL A 409 -19.75 -9.43 12.54
C VAL A 409 -18.46 -10.23 12.42
N HIS A 410 -17.55 -9.81 11.54
CA HIS A 410 -16.23 -10.42 11.37
C HIS A 410 -15.23 -9.38 10.85
N GLU A 411 -13.97 -9.50 11.26
CA GLU A 411 -12.86 -8.67 10.81
C GLU A 411 -11.62 -9.56 10.68
N GLU A 412 -10.95 -9.46 9.55
CA GLU A 412 -9.71 -10.18 9.26
C GLU A 412 -8.73 -9.28 8.51
N GLU A 413 -7.45 -9.45 8.84
CA GLU A 413 -6.34 -8.73 8.22
C GLU A 413 -5.64 -9.66 7.23
N HIS A 414 -5.50 -9.21 5.98
CA HIS A 414 -4.91 -9.97 4.88
C HIS A 414 -3.71 -9.24 4.29
N PRO A 415 -2.66 -9.96 3.87
CA PRO A 415 -1.57 -9.36 3.12
C PRO A 415 -2.00 -9.06 1.67
N TYR A 416 -1.46 -7.99 1.06
CA TYR A 416 -1.57 -7.72 -0.39
C TYR A 416 -0.72 -8.69 -1.24
N SER A 417 -0.83 -10.00 -1.00
CA SER A 417 -0.13 -11.03 -1.77
C SER A 417 -1.00 -12.20 -2.18
N GLU A 418 -2.16 -12.38 -1.56
CA GLU A 418 -3.04 -13.54 -1.82
C GLU A 418 -4.50 -13.11 -1.71
N VAL A 419 -5.34 -13.58 -2.66
CA VAL A 419 -6.80 -13.47 -2.54
C VAL A 419 -7.28 -14.34 -1.38
N PHE A 420 -8.29 -13.88 -0.65
CA PHE A 420 -8.82 -14.55 0.53
C PHE A 420 -10.15 -15.23 0.22
N GLU A 421 -10.43 -16.33 0.92
CA GLU A 421 -11.72 -17.01 0.82
C GLU A 421 -12.75 -16.33 1.72
N CYS A 422 -14.00 -16.24 1.24
CA CYS A 422 -15.08 -15.67 2.01
C CYS A 422 -15.43 -16.53 3.23
N ILE A 423 -15.74 -15.90 4.36
CA ILE A 423 -16.30 -16.54 5.56
C ILE A 423 -17.61 -17.28 5.27
N ASP A 424 -18.00 -18.18 6.19
CA ASP A 424 -19.32 -18.82 6.19
C ASP A 424 -20.46 -17.80 6.13
N ASN A 425 -21.49 -18.10 5.34
CA ASN A 425 -22.63 -17.21 5.16
C ASN A 425 -23.31 -16.89 6.51
N PRO A 426 -23.59 -15.61 6.81
CA PRO A 426 -24.29 -15.26 8.02
C PRO A 426 -25.73 -15.78 7.99
N VAL A 427 -26.34 -15.94 9.16
CA VAL A 427 -27.75 -16.33 9.30
C VAL A 427 -28.54 -15.23 9.99
N LYS A 428 -29.70 -14.90 9.43
CA LYS A 428 -30.65 -13.93 9.98
C LYS A 428 -32.06 -14.51 9.93
N GLU A 429 -32.73 -14.58 11.08
CA GLU A 429 -34.07 -15.14 11.19
C GLU A 429 -35.05 -14.47 10.21
N GLY A 430 -35.90 -15.28 9.55
CA GLY A 430 -36.90 -14.80 8.59
C GLY A 430 -36.35 -14.24 7.28
N ASN A 431 -35.04 -14.30 7.03
CA ASN A 431 -34.40 -13.77 5.84
C ASN A 431 -33.47 -14.79 5.17
N THR A 432 -33.31 -14.66 3.85
CA THR A 432 -32.32 -15.38 3.04
C THR A 432 -31.14 -14.46 2.76
N PHE A 433 -29.91 -14.93 3.01
CA PHE A 433 -28.69 -14.22 2.65
C PHE A 433 -28.52 -14.18 1.12
N THR A 434 -28.27 -13.00 0.54
CA THR A 434 -28.15 -12.84 -0.92
C THR A 434 -26.72 -12.63 -1.41
N GLY A 435 -25.78 -12.35 -0.51
CA GLY A 435 -24.35 -12.17 -0.82
C GLY A 435 -23.72 -11.01 -0.05
N TRP A 436 -22.42 -10.80 -0.28
CA TRP A 436 -21.66 -9.66 0.23
C TRP A 436 -21.56 -8.57 -0.83
N TYR A 437 -21.77 -7.33 -0.42
CA TYR A 437 -21.83 -6.16 -1.30
C TYR A 437 -20.81 -5.11 -0.86
N ILE A 438 -20.27 -4.34 -1.80
CA ILE A 438 -19.30 -3.27 -1.49
C ILE A 438 -19.99 -2.02 -0.90
N ASP A 439 -21.30 -1.89 -1.10
CA ASP A 439 -22.11 -0.76 -0.66
C ASP A 439 -23.17 -1.16 0.38
N GLU A 440 -23.48 -0.24 1.31
CA GLU A 440 -24.48 -0.46 2.36
C GLU A 440 -25.90 -0.63 1.80
N SER A 441 -26.18 -0.13 0.59
CA SER A 441 -27.47 -0.34 -0.10
C SER A 441 -27.60 -1.71 -0.78
N CYS A 442 -26.55 -2.54 -0.74
CA CYS A 442 -26.49 -3.87 -1.34
C CYS A 442 -26.86 -3.89 -2.83
N THR A 443 -26.22 -3.02 -3.62
CA THR A 443 -26.47 -2.86 -5.06
C THR A 443 -25.36 -3.45 -5.94
N GLU A 444 -24.13 -3.53 -5.43
CA GLU A 444 -22.97 -4.05 -6.14
C GLU A 444 -22.27 -5.14 -5.32
N PHE A 445 -22.15 -6.36 -5.90
CA PHE A 445 -21.51 -7.48 -5.23
C PHE A 445 -20.01 -7.21 -5.04
N TYR A 446 -19.47 -7.67 -3.91
CA TYR A 446 -18.03 -7.71 -3.72
C TYR A 446 -17.44 -8.91 -4.45
N ASP A 447 -16.41 -8.66 -5.26
CA ASP A 447 -15.67 -9.70 -5.99
C ASP A 447 -14.46 -10.17 -5.18
N PHE A 448 -14.52 -11.40 -4.65
CA PHE A 448 -13.42 -12.01 -3.89
C PHE A 448 -12.23 -12.44 -4.75
N SER A 449 -12.35 -12.34 -6.08
CA SER A 449 -11.23 -12.64 -7.00
C SER A 449 -10.27 -11.46 -7.19
N GLU A 450 -10.62 -10.27 -6.71
CA GLU A 450 -9.77 -9.08 -6.76
C GLU A 450 -9.26 -8.70 -5.37
N LEU A 451 -8.00 -8.28 -5.29
CA LEU A 451 -7.43 -7.71 -4.07
C LEU A 451 -7.96 -6.28 -3.89
N PRO A 452 -8.52 -5.92 -2.72
CA PRO A 452 -8.92 -4.55 -2.47
C PRO A 452 -7.67 -3.67 -2.38
N ILE A 453 -7.77 -2.43 -2.85
CA ILE A 453 -6.65 -1.48 -2.87
C ILE A 453 -6.35 -0.85 -1.49
N ASP A 454 -7.27 -1.00 -0.52
CA ASP A 454 -7.25 -0.49 0.86
C ASP A 454 -8.16 -1.36 1.77
N ASP A 455 -8.17 -1.08 3.08
CA ASP A 455 -9.19 -1.57 4.02
C ASP A 455 -10.60 -1.45 3.41
N VAL A 456 -11.37 -2.55 3.43
CA VAL A 456 -12.70 -2.62 2.82
C VAL A 456 -13.76 -3.01 3.84
N MET A 457 -14.95 -2.42 3.69
CA MET A 457 -16.15 -2.85 4.40
C MET A 457 -17.12 -3.45 3.39
N ILE A 458 -17.61 -4.66 3.68
CA ILE A 458 -18.57 -5.37 2.86
C ILE A 458 -19.84 -5.68 3.66
N TYR A 459 -20.99 -5.65 3.00
CA TYR A 459 -22.31 -5.63 3.64
C TYR A 459 -23.12 -6.87 3.25
N ALA A 460 -23.72 -7.52 4.23
CA ALA A 460 -24.58 -8.68 4.02
C ALA A 460 -25.93 -8.25 3.44
N GLY A 461 -26.26 -8.71 2.23
CA GLY A 461 -27.57 -8.52 1.64
C GLY A 461 -28.58 -9.56 2.15
N TRP A 462 -29.82 -9.11 2.36
CA TRP A 462 -30.90 -9.92 2.91
C TRP A 462 -32.18 -9.78 2.11
N LYS A 463 -32.82 -10.91 1.82
CA LYS A 463 -34.16 -10.96 1.24
C LYS A 463 -35.13 -11.57 2.26
N PRO A 464 -36.21 -10.85 2.65
CA PRO A 464 -37.24 -11.42 3.51
C PRO A 464 -37.88 -12.67 2.90
N ASN A 465 -38.05 -13.71 3.71
CA ASN A 465 -38.77 -14.92 3.31
C ASN A 465 -40.27 -14.67 3.32
N ASN A 466 -41.02 -15.47 2.56
CA ASN A 466 -42.47 -15.46 2.58
C ASN A 466 -42.99 -16.63 3.43
N TYR A 467 -44.00 -16.36 4.23
CA TYR A 467 -44.65 -17.33 5.10
C TYR A 467 -46.17 -17.28 4.90
N THR A 468 -46.84 -18.39 5.19
CA THR A 468 -48.26 -18.59 4.92
C THR A 468 -49.07 -18.58 6.22
N ILE A 469 -50.19 -17.83 6.24
CA ILE A 469 -51.23 -17.96 7.26
C ILE A 469 -52.37 -18.79 6.68
N SER A 470 -52.72 -19.89 7.35
CA SER A 470 -53.81 -20.79 6.98
C SER A 470 -54.91 -20.79 8.05
N PHE A 471 -56.15 -20.98 7.62
CA PHE A 471 -57.32 -20.82 8.48
C PHE A 471 -58.16 -22.10 8.52
N ASN A 472 -58.53 -22.50 9.74
CA ASN A 472 -59.59 -23.45 10.00
C ASN A 472 -60.77 -22.72 10.66
N SER A 473 -61.84 -22.48 9.88
CA SER A 473 -63.03 -21.78 10.36
C SER A 473 -63.88 -22.58 11.37
N ASN A 474 -63.45 -23.79 11.78
CA ASN A 474 -64.15 -24.62 12.78
C ASN A 474 -65.66 -24.76 12.49
N GLY A 475 -66.00 -25.03 11.23
CA GLY A 475 -67.39 -25.19 10.76
C GLY A 475 -68.05 -23.93 10.20
N GLY A 476 -67.41 -22.75 10.27
CA GLY A 476 -67.85 -21.54 9.57
C GLY A 476 -67.45 -21.50 8.08
N SER A 477 -67.76 -20.40 7.40
CA SER A 477 -67.40 -20.18 5.98
C SER A 477 -65.88 -20.26 5.76
N ALA A 478 -65.46 -20.79 4.61
CA ALA A 478 -64.05 -20.92 4.26
C ALA A 478 -63.34 -19.56 4.19
N VAL A 479 -62.08 -19.53 4.61
CA VAL A 479 -61.18 -18.37 4.53
C VAL A 479 -59.91 -18.83 3.83
N ASP A 480 -59.54 -18.14 2.75
CA ASP A 480 -58.36 -18.47 1.95
C ASP A 480 -57.07 -18.19 2.72
N SER A 481 -56.01 -18.96 2.46
CA SER A 481 -54.69 -18.68 3.01
C SER A 481 -54.09 -17.42 2.39
N VAL A 482 -53.25 -16.75 3.16
CA VAL A 482 -52.59 -15.51 2.77
C VAL A 482 -51.08 -15.64 2.96
N VAL A 483 -50.30 -15.05 2.05
CA VAL A 483 -48.83 -15.10 2.06
C VAL A 483 -48.30 -13.70 2.29
N TYR A 484 -47.47 -13.54 3.31
CA TYR A 484 -46.82 -12.28 3.66
C TYR A 484 -45.31 -12.47 3.76
N ALA A 485 -44.58 -11.40 3.44
CA ALA A 485 -43.14 -11.37 3.70
C ALA A 485 -42.89 -11.20 5.21
N PHE A 486 -41.82 -11.80 5.71
CA PHE A 486 -41.43 -11.69 7.12
C PHE A 486 -41.41 -10.24 7.61
N GLY A 487 -42.03 -10.00 8.76
CA GLY A 487 -42.03 -8.70 9.44
C GLY A 487 -42.91 -7.63 8.79
N THR A 488 -43.61 -7.89 7.68
CA THR A 488 -44.61 -6.96 7.15
C THR A 488 -45.87 -6.97 7.98
N ASN A 489 -46.62 -5.86 7.99
CA ASN A 489 -47.93 -5.83 8.64
C ASN A 489 -48.87 -6.83 7.97
N ILE A 490 -49.65 -7.54 8.78
CA ILE A 490 -50.66 -8.50 8.31
C ILE A 490 -52.07 -7.97 8.58
N GLU A 491 -52.98 -8.17 7.64
CA GLU A 491 -54.37 -7.73 7.78
C GLU A 491 -55.25 -8.87 8.29
N CYS A 492 -56.18 -8.56 9.20
CA CYS A 492 -57.20 -9.51 9.63
C CYS A 492 -58.14 -9.81 8.45
N PRO A 493 -58.39 -11.10 8.12
CA PRO A 493 -59.36 -11.44 7.09
C PRO A 493 -60.78 -11.02 7.52
N PRO A 494 -61.73 -10.88 6.57
CA PRO A 494 -63.14 -10.73 6.91
C PRO A 494 -63.61 -11.87 7.82
N ASP A 495 -64.43 -11.53 8.81
CA ASP A 495 -64.95 -12.50 9.76
C ASP A 495 -65.69 -13.64 9.03
N PRO A 496 -65.34 -14.92 9.29
CA PRO A 496 -66.12 -16.01 8.75
C PRO A 496 -67.54 -15.99 9.32
N VAL A 497 -68.48 -16.66 8.66
CA VAL A 497 -69.87 -16.75 9.11
C VAL A 497 -70.18 -18.17 9.56
N TYR A 498 -70.77 -18.31 10.75
CA TYR A 498 -71.34 -19.56 11.25
C TYR A 498 -72.75 -19.31 11.81
N ASP A 499 -73.76 -19.91 11.19
CA ASP A 499 -75.17 -19.64 11.49
C ASP A 499 -75.50 -19.87 12.98
N GLY A 500 -76.17 -18.90 13.58
CA GLY A 500 -76.54 -18.94 15.00
C GLY A 500 -75.42 -18.61 15.99
N CYS A 501 -74.22 -18.24 15.52
CA CYS A 501 -73.09 -17.83 16.36
C CYS A 501 -72.50 -16.46 15.95
N ASP A 502 -71.82 -15.79 16.89
CA ASP A 502 -70.95 -14.63 16.70
C ASP A 502 -69.48 -15.09 16.66
N PHE A 503 -68.70 -14.49 15.75
CA PHE A 503 -67.27 -14.73 15.65
C PHE A 503 -66.53 -14.04 16.80
N ALA A 504 -65.72 -14.80 17.53
CA ALA A 504 -65.02 -14.32 18.73
C ALA A 504 -63.52 -14.11 18.52
N GLY A 505 -62.98 -14.43 17.34
CA GLY A 505 -61.57 -14.25 16.99
C GLY A 505 -60.87 -15.52 16.48
N TRP A 506 -59.63 -15.34 16.04
CA TRP A 506 -58.72 -16.39 15.59
C TRP A 506 -57.77 -16.81 16.71
N PHE A 507 -57.49 -18.10 16.83
CA PHE A 507 -56.68 -18.70 17.90
C PHE A 507 -55.57 -19.56 17.31
N ILE A 508 -54.40 -19.64 17.96
CA ILE A 508 -53.25 -20.41 17.46
C ILE A 508 -53.32 -21.91 17.80
N ASP A 509 -54.25 -22.28 18.69
CA ASP A 509 -54.43 -23.64 19.19
C ASP A 509 -55.88 -24.13 18.98
N GLU A 510 -56.05 -25.43 18.76
CA GLU A 510 -57.36 -26.05 18.55
C GLU A 510 -58.26 -25.97 19.80
N ASP A 511 -57.66 -25.88 21.00
CA ASP A 511 -58.38 -25.72 22.28
C ASP A 511 -58.89 -24.28 22.51
N LEU A 512 -58.57 -23.35 21.60
CA LEU A 512 -59.04 -21.96 21.57
C LEU A 512 -58.70 -21.17 22.85
N THR A 513 -57.47 -21.35 23.32
CA THR A 513 -56.97 -20.78 24.58
C THR A 513 -56.12 -19.52 24.38
N GLU A 514 -55.39 -19.41 23.28
CA GLU A 514 -54.54 -18.25 22.96
C GLU A 514 -54.99 -17.57 21.66
N GLN A 515 -55.48 -16.33 21.81
CA GLN A 515 -55.97 -15.52 20.70
C GLN A 515 -54.80 -14.97 19.89
N PHE A 516 -54.89 -15.08 18.57
CA PHE A 516 -53.91 -14.54 17.63
C PHE A 516 -54.19 -13.05 17.34
N GLU A 517 -53.15 -12.23 17.42
CA GLU A 517 -53.21 -10.80 17.13
C GLU A 517 -52.58 -10.53 15.76
N PHE A 518 -53.30 -9.81 14.89
CA PHE A 518 -52.81 -9.45 13.55
C PHE A 518 -51.92 -8.22 13.64
N ASP A 519 -50.61 -8.42 13.83
CA ASP A 519 -49.60 -7.35 13.84
C ASP A 519 -48.61 -7.46 12.68
N ARG A 520 -47.67 -8.41 12.72
CA ARG A 520 -46.60 -8.63 11.73
C ARG A 520 -46.40 -10.12 11.48
N MET A 521 -46.00 -10.47 10.25
CA MET A 521 -45.77 -11.86 9.88
C MET A 521 -44.57 -12.45 10.63
N PRO A 522 -44.73 -13.56 11.39
CA PRO A 522 -43.62 -14.22 12.07
C PRO A 522 -42.74 -15.02 11.09
N ALA A 523 -41.61 -15.54 11.59
CA ALA A 523 -40.62 -16.29 10.79
C ALA A 523 -41.00 -17.77 10.55
N HIS A 524 -42.29 -18.09 10.49
CA HIS A 524 -42.81 -19.43 10.24
C HIS A 524 -44.26 -19.36 9.74
N ASP A 525 -44.75 -20.44 9.14
CA ASP A 525 -46.15 -20.56 8.74
C ASP A 525 -47.05 -20.63 9.99
N VAL A 526 -48.19 -19.93 9.92
CA VAL A 526 -49.16 -19.83 11.03
C VAL A 526 -50.44 -20.56 10.64
N PHE A 527 -50.98 -21.35 11.55
CA PHE A 527 -52.27 -22.03 11.38
C PHE A 527 -53.25 -21.57 12.47
N LEU A 528 -54.41 -21.05 12.07
CA LEU A 528 -55.36 -20.38 12.97
C LEU A 528 -56.73 -21.08 13.01
N TYR A 529 -57.37 -21.07 14.17
CA TYR A 529 -58.67 -21.69 14.44
C TYR A 529 -59.71 -20.64 14.86
N ALA A 530 -60.90 -20.66 14.24
CA ALA A 530 -61.98 -19.75 14.60
C ALA A 530 -62.68 -20.15 15.91
N LYS A 531 -63.01 -19.17 16.75
CA LYS A 531 -63.84 -19.34 17.95
C LYS A 531 -65.23 -18.74 17.76
N TRP A 532 -66.24 -19.46 18.22
CA TRP A 532 -67.66 -19.11 18.04
C TRP A 532 -68.39 -19.00 19.39
N VAL A 533 -69.28 -18.01 19.50
CA VAL A 533 -70.17 -17.80 20.67
C VAL A 533 -71.62 -17.83 20.19
N LYS A 534 -72.49 -18.64 20.79
CA LYS A 534 -73.91 -18.74 20.35
C LYS A 534 -74.66 -17.43 20.59
N LYS A 535 -75.45 -16.99 19.59
CA LYS A 535 -76.33 -15.82 19.65
C LYS A 535 -77.53 -16.09 20.57
N ASN A 536 -77.75 -15.27 21.58
CA ASN A 536 -78.98 -15.25 22.40
C ASN A 536 -79.79 -13.97 22.07
N ASP A 537 -81.10 -14.07 21.77
CA ASP A 537 -81.96 -12.95 21.33
C ASP A 537 -82.48 -12.01 22.46
N PRO A 538 -82.87 -10.73 22.18
CA PRO A 538 -82.85 -9.55 23.08
C PRO A 538 -84.25 -8.96 23.43
N PRO A 539 -84.41 -7.79 24.13
CA PRO A 539 -84.51 -6.49 23.41
C PRO A 539 -84.19 -5.14 24.15
N ALA A 540 -83.86 -4.13 23.32
CA ALA A 540 -84.32 -2.72 23.26
C ALA A 540 -83.76 -1.53 24.10
N ASP A 541 -83.55 -0.45 23.31
CA ASP A 541 -83.66 1.01 23.52
C ASP A 541 -82.48 1.92 23.99
N LEU A 542 -82.17 2.89 23.10
CA LEU A 542 -81.27 4.05 23.16
C LEU A 542 -81.93 5.25 23.90
N PRO A 543 -81.22 6.32 24.36
CA PRO A 543 -80.87 7.45 23.46
C PRO A 543 -79.61 8.32 23.76
N VAL A 544 -78.89 8.69 22.68
CA VAL A 544 -78.45 10.03 22.17
C VAL A 544 -77.50 10.98 22.96
N GLU A 545 -76.43 11.44 22.26
CA GLU A 545 -75.86 12.81 22.08
C GLU A 545 -74.31 12.83 22.23
N SER A 546 -73.48 13.58 21.46
CA SER A 546 -73.59 14.48 20.31
C SER A 546 -72.18 14.87 19.82
N GLY A 547 -72.04 15.22 18.53
CA GLY A 547 -70.96 16.06 17.93
C GLY A 547 -69.59 15.39 17.69
N GLY A 548 -68.91 15.49 16.53
CA GLY A 548 -69.07 16.36 15.37
C GLY A 548 -67.70 16.91 14.94
N GLY A 549 -67.22 16.51 13.76
CA GLY A 549 -66.54 17.42 12.81
C GLY A 549 -65.00 17.55 12.79
N SER A 550 -64.44 17.12 11.65
CA SER A 550 -63.53 17.87 10.75
C SER A 550 -61.99 17.79 10.88
N GLU A 551 -61.38 17.69 9.69
CA GLU A 551 -59.97 17.53 9.33
C GLU A 551 -59.07 18.78 9.54
N ALA A 552 -57.75 18.50 9.68
CA ALA A 552 -56.53 19.22 9.20
C ALA A 552 -56.40 20.77 9.37
N PRO A 553 -55.21 21.32 9.73
CA PRO A 553 -54.04 21.28 8.84
C PRO A 553 -52.66 21.11 9.50
N ARG A 554 -51.72 20.66 8.67
CA ARG A 554 -50.26 20.74 8.87
C ARG A 554 -49.85 22.21 9.03
N VAL A 555 -49.16 22.53 10.13
CA VAL A 555 -48.38 23.76 10.26
C VAL A 555 -46.94 23.43 9.91
N SER A 556 -46.48 23.94 8.77
CA SER A 556 -45.08 24.02 8.39
C SER A 556 -44.33 24.89 9.38
N ASP A 557 -43.27 24.33 9.99
CA ASP A 557 -42.31 25.10 10.76
C ASP A 557 -41.35 25.83 9.79
N PRO A 558 -41.26 27.18 9.82
CA PRO A 558 -40.45 27.97 8.91
C PRO A 558 -38.92 27.89 9.13
N TYR A 559 -38.40 26.83 9.76
CA TYR A 559 -36.95 26.52 9.76
C TYR A 559 -36.54 25.37 8.83
N SER A 560 -37.45 24.86 7.99
CA SER A 560 -37.17 23.78 7.02
C SER A 560 -36.37 24.21 5.76
N LYS A 561 -35.52 25.24 5.83
CA LYS A 561 -34.69 25.68 4.69
C LYS A 561 -33.32 26.19 5.13
N ALA A 562 -32.50 25.32 5.70
CA ALA A 562 -31.05 25.26 5.51
C ALA A 562 -30.48 24.13 6.40
N HIS A 563 -29.84 23.14 5.76
CA HIS A 563 -29.19 21.95 6.33
C HIS A 563 -30.12 20.78 6.71
N ASP A 564 -30.75 20.19 5.69
CA ASP A 564 -31.17 18.79 5.75
C ASP A 564 -29.92 17.90 5.79
N THR A 565 -29.76 17.13 6.86
CA THR A 565 -29.30 15.75 6.75
C THR A 565 -30.45 14.87 7.22
N ASP A 566 -31.02 14.13 6.29
CA ASP A 566 -32.14 13.20 6.43
C ASP A 566 -31.73 11.89 7.12
N GLY A 567 -30.88 11.94 8.15
CA GLY A 567 -30.61 10.78 9.01
C GLY A 567 -29.93 9.56 8.35
N SER A 568 -29.75 9.51 7.02
CA SER A 568 -29.07 8.45 6.30
C SER A 568 -27.68 8.92 5.85
N SER A 569 -26.70 8.83 6.74
CA SER A 569 -25.23 8.85 6.49
C SER A 569 -24.50 9.15 7.80
N ALA A 570 -24.52 8.22 8.76
CA ALA A 570 -23.78 8.35 10.00
C ALA A 570 -23.05 7.05 10.35
N ILE A 571 -21.87 6.87 9.75
CA ILE A 571 -20.89 5.83 10.11
C ILE A 571 -20.69 5.83 11.63
N SER A 572 -20.93 4.68 12.23
CA SER A 572 -20.74 4.37 13.64
C SER A 572 -19.31 3.91 13.89
N VAL A 573 -18.62 4.55 14.84
CA VAL A 573 -17.44 3.95 15.49
C VAL A 573 -17.79 3.73 16.96
N SER A 574 -17.73 2.48 17.39
CA SER A 574 -17.96 2.03 18.76
C SER A 574 -16.75 2.38 19.64
N ASP A 575 -16.89 3.47 20.39
CA ASP A 575 -16.77 3.38 21.85
C ASP A 575 -17.25 4.68 22.52
N GLY A 576 -18.38 4.58 23.22
CA GLY A 576 -18.91 5.60 24.11
C GLY A 576 -19.31 6.93 23.44
N ASN A 577 -20.58 7.08 23.08
CA ASN A 577 -21.35 8.35 23.09
C ASN A 577 -20.68 9.64 22.52
N ALA A 578 -19.95 9.57 21.40
CA ALA A 578 -19.78 10.67 20.44
C ALA A 578 -19.68 10.08 19.05
N ARG A 579 -20.48 10.56 18.09
CA ARG A 579 -20.19 10.37 16.67
C ARG A 579 -19.73 11.71 16.10
N TYR A 580 -18.63 11.68 15.37
CA TYR A 580 -18.16 12.74 14.49
C TYR A 580 -18.50 12.28 13.07
N VAL A 581 -19.14 13.11 12.26
CA VAL A 581 -19.22 12.86 10.80
C VAL A 581 -18.49 14.03 10.14
N PHE A 582 -17.46 13.71 9.36
CA PHE A 582 -16.75 14.67 8.52
C PHE A 582 -16.81 14.15 7.09
N ASP A 583 -17.68 14.75 6.28
CA ASP A 583 -17.61 14.66 4.83
C ASP A 583 -16.40 15.49 4.35
N ALA A 584 -15.59 14.94 3.45
CA ALA A 584 -14.39 15.56 2.92
C ALA A 584 -14.67 16.52 1.74
N GLU A 585 -15.83 16.41 1.08
CA GLU A 585 -16.15 17.17 -0.14
C GLU A 585 -17.13 18.33 0.08
N LYS A 586 -17.75 18.44 1.27
CA LYS A 586 -18.69 19.53 1.59
C LYS A 586 -18.32 20.19 2.91
N SER A 587 -18.26 21.52 2.92
CA SER A 587 -18.13 22.36 4.12
C SER A 587 -19.15 21.92 5.19
N GLY A 588 -18.68 21.18 6.20
CA GLY A 588 -19.53 20.29 7.00
C GLY A 588 -20.21 20.93 8.22
N THR A 589 -21.45 20.51 8.45
CA THR A 589 -22.23 20.77 9.66
C THR A 589 -21.65 19.99 10.86
N VAL A 590 -21.53 20.61 12.04
CA VAL A 590 -20.99 20.00 13.28
C VAL A 590 -22.00 20.02 14.43
N VAL A 591 -22.64 18.88 14.68
CA VAL A 591 -23.49 18.73 15.86
C VAL A 591 -22.63 18.41 17.10
N VAL A 592 -22.22 19.43 17.85
CA VAL A 592 -21.22 19.28 18.91
C VAL A 592 -21.84 18.86 20.25
N MET A 593 -21.76 17.56 20.58
CA MET A 593 -22.22 17.05 21.90
C MET A 593 -21.11 16.48 22.80
N LYS A 594 -19.87 16.45 22.32
CA LYS A 594 -18.66 16.21 23.14
C LYS A 594 -17.57 17.23 22.82
N ARG A 595 -16.49 17.24 23.62
CA ARG A 595 -15.27 18.00 23.34
C ARG A 595 -14.68 17.53 22.01
N VAL A 596 -14.83 18.31 20.95
CA VAL A 596 -14.32 17.97 19.59
C VAL A 596 -12.85 18.32 19.53
N ASP A 597 -11.98 17.33 19.29
CA ASP A 597 -10.58 17.60 18.99
C ASP A 597 -10.40 17.88 17.49
N ILE A 598 -10.31 19.16 17.13
CA ILE A 598 -10.09 19.58 15.76
C ILE A 598 -8.59 19.64 15.41
N SER A 599 -7.69 19.27 16.33
CA SER A 599 -6.25 19.32 16.08
C SER A 599 -5.83 18.35 14.98
N ALA A 600 -6.52 17.21 14.81
CA ALA A 600 -6.22 16.24 13.75
C ALA A 600 -6.48 16.80 12.33
N LYS A 601 -7.62 17.49 12.13
CA LYS A 601 -8.00 18.09 10.84
C LYS A 601 -7.20 19.35 10.48
N LEU A 602 -6.55 19.96 11.48
CA LEU A 602 -5.60 21.07 11.29
C LEU A 602 -4.14 20.57 11.28
N LYS A 603 -3.88 19.31 11.67
CA LYS A 603 -2.59 18.63 11.48
C LYS A 603 -2.42 18.12 10.05
N THR A 604 -3.51 17.82 9.34
CA THR A 604 -3.47 17.59 7.88
C THR A 604 -3.19 18.87 7.08
N LEU A 605 -3.28 20.05 7.70
CA LEU A 605 -2.72 21.30 7.14
C LEU A 605 -1.22 21.46 7.44
N ASN A 606 -0.59 20.55 8.18
CA ASN A 606 0.87 20.55 8.39
C ASN A 606 1.64 20.13 7.12
N SER A 607 0.95 19.63 6.09
CA SER A 607 1.49 19.41 4.75
C SER A 607 1.45 20.68 3.88
N ASP A 608 0.84 21.78 4.35
CA ASP A 608 1.02 23.09 3.72
C ASP A 608 2.49 23.51 3.89
N SER A 609 3.17 23.74 2.77
CA SER A 609 4.58 24.20 2.70
C SER A 609 4.91 25.40 3.61
N LYS A 610 3.91 26.15 4.06
CA LYS A 610 4.07 27.31 4.96
C LYS A 610 4.03 26.97 6.45
N TYR A 611 3.70 25.73 6.84
CA TYR A 611 3.66 25.33 8.25
C TYR A 611 5.07 25.21 8.86
N ILE A 612 5.33 25.94 9.94
CA ILE A 612 6.63 25.96 10.60
C ILE A 612 6.48 25.39 12.01
N SER A 613 6.92 24.15 12.22
CA SER A 613 6.79 23.43 13.50
C SER A 613 7.39 24.17 14.71
N SER A 614 8.44 24.97 14.50
CA SER A 614 9.11 25.76 15.53
C SER A 614 8.42 27.11 15.83
N ALA A 615 7.43 27.51 15.03
CA ALA A 615 6.65 28.71 15.26
C ALA A 615 5.63 28.53 16.40
N ARG A 616 5.16 29.65 16.96
CA ARG A 616 4.03 29.60 17.91
C ARG A 616 2.74 29.43 17.14
N HIS A 617 1.87 28.52 17.56
CA HIS A 617 0.58 28.26 16.91
C HIS A 617 -0.61 28.69 17.77
N ARG A 618 -1.69 29.13 17.12
CA ARG A 618 -2.98 29.37 17.79
C ARG A 618 -4.15 29.07 16.86
N TYR A 619 -5.27 28.68 17.47
CA TYR A 619 -6.56 28.60 16.80
C TYR A 619 -7.27 29.95 16.90
N VAL A 620 -7.74 30.46 15.76
CA VAL A 620 -8.54 31.67 15.69
C VAL A 620 -9.95 31.28 15.26
N VAL A 621 -10.92 31.74 16.05
CA VAL A 621 -12.35 31.50 15.84
C VAL A 621 -12.99 32.85 15.55
N ASP A 622 -13.74 32.93 14.46
CA ASP A 622 -14.37 34.17 13.99
C ASP A 622 -15.58 34.58 14.84
N ASP A 623 -16.50 33.66 15.18
CA ASP A 623 -17.59 33.89 16.13
C ASP A 623 -17.38 33.10 17.44
N LYS A 624 -16.78 33.78 18.43
CA LYS A 624 -16.56 33.25 19.78
C LYS A 624 -17.83 33.09 20.63
N LEU A 625 -18.97 33.61 20.16
CA LEU A 625 -20.27 33.37 20.76
C LEU A 625 -20.82 32.01 20.33
N VAL A 626 -20.48 31.51 19.13
CA VAL A 626 -20.84 30.18 18.61
C VAL A 626 -19.98 29.09 19.23
N ALA A 627 -18.65 29.23 19.19
CA ALA A 627 -17.73 28.27 19.79
C ALA A 627 -16.42 28.91 20.27
N VAL A 628 -15.65 28.20 21.08
CA VAL A 628 -14.25 28.56 21.38
C VAL A 628 -13.36 27.34 21.28
N VAL A 629 -12.13 27.52 20.81
CA VAL A 629 -11.13 26.45 20.72
C VAL A 629 -10.04 26.66 21.76
N THR A 630 -9.70 25.61 22.50
CA THR A 630 -8.61 25.64 23.47
C THR A 630 -7.25 25.56 22.77
N ARG A 631 -6.16 25.89 23.47
CA ARG A 631 -4.78 25.74 22.94
C ARG A 631 -4.43 24.32 22.51
N LYS A 632 -5.16 23.30 22.99
CA LYS A 632 -4.97 21.89 22.63
C LYS A 632 -5.84 21.45 21.44
N GLY A 633 -6.49 22.37 20.73
CA GLY A 633 -7.36 22.04 19.60
C GLY A 633 -8.74 21.52 20.00
N ILE A 634 -9.11 21.60 21.28
CA ILE A 634 -10.45 21.19 21.73
C ILE A 634 -11.46 22.31 21.51
N LEU A 635 -12.46 22.09 20.67
CA LEU A 635 -13.60 22.97 20.43
C LEU A 635 -14.67 22.81 21.53
N LYS A 636 -15.20 23.95 21.99
CA LYS A 636 -16.24 24.08 23.01
C LYS A 636 -17.43 24.86 22.41
N PRO A 637 -18.59 24.22 22.19
CA PRO A 637 -19.76 24.86 21.62
C PRO A 637 -20.51 25.69 22.66
N LYS A 638 -21.06 26.83 22.24
CA LYS A 638 -21.77 27.77 23.11
C LYS A 638 -23.22 28.02 22.68
N LYS A 639 -23.50 28.22 21.39
CA LYS A 639 -24.85 28.41 20.82
C LYS A 639 -24.93 27.78 19.44
N ASN A 640 -26.14 27.62 18.91
CA ASN A 640 -26.36 27.19 17.54
C ASN A 640 -25.87 28.26 16.54
N GLY A 641 -25.24 27.85 15.44
CA GLY A 641 -24.79 28.75 14.36
C GLY A 641 -23.47 28.34 13.71
N GLU A 642 -23.12 29.02 12.61
CA GLU A 642 -21.89 28.79 11.85
C GLU A 642 -20.66 29.44 12.51
N VAL A 643 -19.49 28.82 12.32
CA VAL A 643 -18.21 29.30 12.82
C VAL A 643 -17.07 28.82 11.93
N ASN A 644 -16.12 29.71 11.65
CA ASN A 644 -14.89 29.40 10.94
C ASN A 644 -13.70 29.38 11.90
N ILE A 645 -12.84 28.40 11.70
CA ILE A 645 -11.67 28.19 12.55
C ILE A 645 -10.43 28.12 11.70
N SER A 646 -9.53 29.07 11.90
CA SER A 646 -8.23 29.14 11.24
C SER A 646 -7.10 28.73 12.18
N LEU A 647 -6.05 28.11 11.62
CA LEU A 647 -4.78 27.95 12.30
C LEU A 647 -3.87 29.12 11.92
N GLU A 648 -3.28 29.77 12.92
CA GLU A 648 -2.28 30.82 12.70
C GLU A 648 -0.95 30.45 13.35
N GLN A 649 0.15 30.81 12.69
CA GLN A 649 1.50 30.74 13.24
C GLN A 649 2.16 32.10 13.42
N LYS A 650 3.17 32.15 14.28
CA LYS A 650 4.06 33.29 14.47
C LYS A 650 5.49 32.83 14.72
N VAL A 651 6.38 33.15 13.78
CA VAL A 651 7.84 32.99 13.95
C VAL A 651 8.41 34.05 14.89
N LYS A 652 9.56 33.78 15.51
CA LYS A 652 10.18 34.69 16.48
C LYS A 652 10.51 36.04 15.84
N GLY A 653 9.87 37.12 16.31
CA GLY A 653 10.06 38.48 15.79
C GLY A 653 9.10 38.89 14.66
N GLY A 654 8.31 37.97 14.10
CA GLY A 654 7.36 38.25 13.01
C GLY A 654 5.95 38.66 13.48
N SER A 655 4.99 38.69 12.56
CA SER A 655 3.55 38.84 12.79
C SER A 655 2.81 37.48 12.84
N TRP A 656 1.54 37.47 13.23
CA TRP A 656 0.70 36.26 13.12
C TRP A 656 0.19 36.12 11.69
N GLU A 657 0.28 34.92 11.13
CA GLU A 657 -0.13 34.60 9.76
C GLU A 657 -0.98 33.33 9.73
N LYS A 658 -1.99 33.29 8.85
CA LYS A 658 -2.88 32.13 8.67
C LYS A 658 -2.20 31.03 7.85
N ILE A 659 -2.46 29.78 8.20
CA ILE A 659 -1.94 28.59 7.55
C ILE A 659 -3.13 27.76 7.03
N GLY A 660 -3.11 27.42 5.75
CA GLY A 660 -4.19 26.70 5.09
C GLY A 660 -5.54 27.43 5.09
N SER A 661 -6.53 26.74 4.55
CA SER A 661 -7.91 27.22 4.51
C SER A 661 -8.59 27.07 5.88
N PRO A 662 -9.43 28.04 6.30
CA PRO A 662 -10.25 27.89 7.49
C PRO A 662 -11.14 26.66 7.41
N ILE A 663 -11.35 26.00 8.54
CA ILE A 663 -12.37 24.98 8.67
C ILE A 663 -13.71 25.67 8.94
N HIS A 664 -14.68 25.42 8.07
CA HIS A 664 -16.07 25.87 8.21
C HIS A 664 -16.88 24.84 9.00
N LEU A 665 -17.58 25.26 10.05
CA LEU A 665 -18.39 24.38 10.91
C LEU A 665 -19.74 25.01 11.27
N TYR A 666 -20.81 24.23 11.30
CA TYR A 666 -22.09 24.65 11.90
C TYR A 666 -22.27 24.01 13.28
N VAL A 667 -22.31 24.76 14.37
CA VAL A 667 -22.59 24.24 15.71
C VAL A 667 -24.08 24.03 15.92
N GLN A 668 -24.48 22.82 16.32
CA GLN A 668 -25.86 22.50 16.73
C GLN A 668 -25.91 21.89 18.14
N LEU A 669 -26.83 22.38 18.98
CA LEU A 669 -27.10 21.99 20.36
C LEU A 669 -28.61 21.68 20.49
N PRO A 670 -28.98 20.56 21.15
CA PRO A 670 -30.38 20.25 21.43
C PRO A 670 -31.07 21.34 22.23
N GLU A 671 -32.34 21.54 21.94
CA GLU A 671 -33.24 22.35 22.77
C GLU A 671 -34.43 21.52 23.23
N MET A 672 -34.78 21.65 24.51
CA MET A 672 -35.92 20.94 25.08
C MET A 672 -37.01 21.92 25.50
N LYS A 673 -38.25 21.63 25.12
CA LYS A 673 -39.42 22.44 25.50
C LYS A 673 -39.49 22.58 27.01
N LYS A 674 -39.54 23.80 27.53
CA LYS A 674 -39.38 24.07 28.98
C LYS A 674 -40.50 23.51 29.87
N LYS A 675 -41.74 23.41 29.36
CA LYS A 675 -42.92 22.94 30.10
C LYS A 675 -43.85 22.13 29.19
N ILE A 676 -44.37 21.02 29.72
CA ILE A 676 -45.34 20.15 29.05
C ILE A 676 -46.44 19.73 30.03
N SER A 677 -47.62 19.39 29.52
CA SER A 677 -48.74 18.89 30.32
C SER A 677 -49.37 17.69 29.62
N THR A 678 -49.71 16.65 30.38
CA THR A 678 -50.32 15.41 29.86
C THR A 678 -51.22 14.79 30.93
N VAL A 679 -52.08 13.86 30.51
CA VAL A 679 -53.01 13.12 31.38
C VAL A 679 -52.42 11.77 31.80
N ILE A 680 -52.92 11.23 32.91
CA ILE A 680 -52.53 9.92 33.46
C ILE A 680 -52.84 8.80 32.44
N GLY A 681 -51.97 7.78 32.35
CA GLY A 681 -52.18 6.62 31.48
C GLY A 681 -51.74 6.80 30.03
N LYS A 682 -51.33 8.01 29.62
CA LYS A 682 -50.80 8.27 28.26
C LYS A 682 -49.29 8.07 28.20
N SER A 683 -48.83 7.25 27.27
CA SER A 683 -47.42 7.16 26.88
C SER A 683 -47.09 8.25 25.86
N ILE A 684 -46.04 9.04 26.13
CA ILE A 684 -45.58 10.10 25.24
C ILE A 684 -44.07 10.00 25.01
N SER A 685 -43.64 10.18 23.77
CA SER A 685 -42.22 10.16 23.44
C SER A 685 -41.54 11.45 23.91
N GLY A 686 -40.49 11.33 24.71
CA GLY A 686 -39.64 12.45 25.14
C GLY A 686 -38.99 13.19 23.97
N TYR A 687 -38.79 12.50 22.83
CA TYR A 687 -38.27 13.09 21.59
C TYR A 687 -39.20 14.13 20.98
N SER A 688 -40.52 14.01 21.18
CA SER A 688 -41.50 15.00 20.70
C SER A 688 -41.34 16.39 21.35
N PHE A 689 -40.50 16.49 22.39
CA PHE A 689 -40.19 17.74 23.10
C PHE A 689 -38.74 18.19 22.95
N LEU A 690 -37.96 17.47 22.14
CA LEU A 690 -36.61 17.84 21.73
C LEU A 690 -36.65 18.44 20.32
N SER A 691 -35.81 19.44 20.09
CA SER A 691 -35.64 20.10 18.80
C SER A 691 -34.16 20.39 18.55
N HIS A 692 -33.80 20.74 17.32
CA HIS A 692 -32.43 21.06 16.92
C HIS A 692 -31.44 19.91 17.21
N THR A 693 -31.89 18.66 17.07
CA THR A 693 -31.04 17.46 17.17
C THR A 693 -31.74 16.27 16.52
N THR A 694 -30.97 15.44 15.81
CA THR A 694 -31.37 14.09 15.35
C THR A 694 -30.75 12.98 16.21
N TYR A 695 -29.87 13.34 17.16
CA TYR A 695 -29.18 12.38 18.03
C TYR A 695 -29.97 12.04 19.30
N SER A 696 -29.97 10.75 19.63
CA SER A 696 -30.57 10.21 20.84
C SER A 696 -29.80 10.58 22.12
N PRO A 697 -30.49 10.95 23.22
CA PRO A 697 -29.85 11.09 24.53
C PRO A 697 -29.19 9.78 24.95
N THR A 698 -28.03 9.90 25.60
CA THR A 698 -27.34 8.74 26.20
C THR A 698 -28.17 8.08 27.29
N ARG A 699 -28.98 8.87 28.00
CA ARG A 699 -29.96 8.36 28.96
C ARG A 699 -31.03 9.39 29.27
N TRP A 700 -32.16 8.89 29.76
CA TRP A 700 -33.26 9.68 30.26
C TRP A 700 -33.36 9.59 31.78
N ILE A 701 -33.78 10.68 32.42
CA ILE A 701 -33.97 10.73 33.88
C ILE A 701 -35.31 11.40 34.20
N SER A 702 -36.14 10.70 34.97
CA SER A 702 -37.24 11.35 35.70
C SER A 702 -36.82 11.68 37.13
N THR A 703 -37.00 12.94 37.51
CA THR A 703 -36.72 13.41 38.88
C THR A 703 -37.77 13.01 39.90
N ASN A 704 -38.95 12.54 39.47
CA ASN A 704 -39.99 12.04 40.35
C ASN A 704 -40.69 10.85 39.68
N LYS A 705 -40.10 9.66 39.84
CA LYS A 705 -40.58 8.41 39.23
C LYS A 705 -41.99 8.03 39.67
N ASN A 706 -42.41 8.48 40.85
CA ASN A 706 -43.77 8.27 41.34
C ASN A 706 -44.81 9.06 40.53
N VAL A 707 -44.42 10.16 39.86
CA VAL A 707 -45.31 10.98 39.01
C VAL A 707 -45.21 10.54 37.55
N ALA A 708 -44.00 10.34 37.03
CA ALA A 708 -43.77 9.83 35.70
C ALA A 708 -42.46 9.05 35.63
N THR A 709 -42.43 7.91 34.95
CA THR A 709 -41.20 7.20 34.58
C THR A 709 -40.79 7.57 33.16
N VAL A 710 -39.51 7.37 32.85
CA VAL A 710 -39.00 7.44 31.48
C VAL A 710 -38.05 6.27 31.30
N ASP A 711 -38.24 5.50 30.24
CA ASP A 711 -37.37 4.37 29.90
C ASP A 711 -36.15 4.82 29.07
N ASP A 712 -35.27 3.88 28.74
CA ASP A 712 -34.05 4.16 27.98
C ASP A 712 -34.35 4.57 26.53
N ASN A 713 -35.52 4.18 26.00
CA ASN A 713 -36.06 4.60 24.71
C ASN A 713 -36.74 5.98 24.76
N GLY A 714 -36.73 6.67 25.91
CA GLY A 714 -37.31 8.00 26.06
C GLY A 714 -38.83 8.03 26.12
N THR A 715 -39.49 6.89 26.30
CA THR A 715 -40.95 6.82 26.48
C THR A 715 -41.29 7.24 27.90
N ILE A 716 -42.12 8.27 28.03
CA ILE A 716 -42.57 8.80 29.32
C ILE A 716 -43.94 8.21 29.66
N THR A 717 -44.04 7.55 30.80
CA THR A 717 -45.29 6.99 31.34
C THR A 717 -45.72 7.78 32.57
N VAL A 718 -46.96 8.27 32.60
CA VAL A 718 -47.49 9.09 33.70
C VAL A 718 -48.38 8.27 34.63
N HIS A 719 -47.99 8.22 35.91
CA HIS A 719 -48.58 7.35 36.93
C HIS A 719 -49.57 8.05 37.84
N LYS A 720 -49.34 9.33 38.17
CA LYS A 720 -50.23 10.11 39.05
C LYS A 720 -50.12 11.61 38.82
N LYS A 721 -51.14 12.34 39.27
CA LYS A 721 -51.17 13.81 39.25
C LYS A 721 -50.00 14.41 40.03
N GLY A 722 -49.32 15.39 39.45
CA GLY A 722 -48.17 16.02 40.08
C GLY A 722 -47.18 16.64 39.10
N PHE A 723 -45.96 16.92 39.57
CA PHE A 723 -44.88 17.46 38.75
C PHE A 723 -43.68 16.52 38.75
N ALA A 724 -43.12 16.31 37.55
CA ALA A 724 -41.83 15.67 37.34
C ALA A 724 -40.99 16.52 36.39
N LYS A 725 -39.67 16.46 36.52
CA LYS A 725 -38.76 16.88 35.43
C LYS A 725 -38.29 15.65 34.69
N ILE A 726 -38.44 15.66 33.37
CA ILE A 726 -37.84 14.69 32.46
C ILE A 726 -36.59 15.33 31.88
N VAL A 727 -35.47 14.62 31.96
CA VAL A 727 -34.15 15.13 31.61
C VAL A 727 -33.51 14.23 30.57
N ALA A 728 -33.19 14.79 29.41
CA ALA A 728 -32.31 14.19 28.42
C ALA A 728 -30.85 14.48 28.79
N VAL A 729 -30.04 13.44 28.93
CA VAL A 729 -28.62 13.55 29.24
C VAL A 729 -27.80 13.12 28.04
N TYR A 730 -26.88 13.98 27.61
CA TYR A 730 -25.96 13.67 26.51
C TYR A 730 -24.53 13.45 27.04
N GLY A 731 -24.01 12.23 26.81
CA GLY A 731 -22.61 11.80 26.99
C GLY A 731 -22.22 11.18 28.34
N GLU A 732 -21.33 10.18 28.31
CA GLU A 732 -20.60 9.61 29.47
C GLU A 732 -19.06 9.55 29.23
N GLY A 733 -18.26 9.44 30.32
CA GLY A 733 -16.80 9.32 30.27
C GLY A 733 -15.96 10.61 30.45
N LYS A 734 -14.61 10.47 30.45
CA LYS A 734 -13.58 11.50 30.75
C LYS A 734 -13.63 12.76 29.85
N TYR A 735 -14.31 12.68 28.71
CA TYR A 735 -14.42 13.77 27.72
C TYR A 735 -15.87 14.18 27.38
N SER A 736 -16.86 13.74 28.18
CA SER A 736 -18.29 14.10 28.03
C SER A 736 -18.59 15.58 28.35
N SER A 737 -19.56 16.17 27.64
CA SER A 737 -20.09 17.52 27.93
C SER A 737 -21.00 17.56 29.17
N LYS A 738 -21.54 16.40 29.61
CA LYS A 738 -22.51 16.23 30.71
C LYS A 738 -23.70 17.20 30.66
N LYS A 739 -24.03 17.73 29.48
CA LYS A 739 -25.13 18.68 29.31
C LYS A 739 -26.47 17.98 29.55
N LYS A 740 -27.35 18.65 30.29
CA LYS A 740 -28.68 18.17 30.65
C LYS A 740 -29.71 19.13 30.10
N TYR A 741 -30.65 18.60 29.33
CA TYR A 741 -31.80 19.35 28.84
C TYR A 741 -33.02 18.82 29.55
N ALA A 742 -33.83 19.71 30.13
CA ALA A 742 -34.90 19.33 31.03
C ALA A 742 -36.20 20.01 30.67
N THR A 743 -37.29 19.24 30.70
CA THR A 743 -38.65 19.74 30.64
C THR A 743 -39.34 19.56 31.98
N LYS A 744 -40.18 20.52 32.38
CA LYS A 744 -41.09 20.36 33.51
C LYS A 744 -42.41 19.77 33.01
N LEU A 745 -42.68 18.53 33.41
CA LEU A 745 -43.93 17.82 33.15
C LEU A 745 -44.93 18.08 34.28
N ARG A 746 -46.13 18.51 33.91
CA ARG A 746 -47.31 18.55 34.78
C ARG A 746 -48.25 17.41 34.38
N ALA A 747 -48.38 16.41 35.24
CA ALA A 747 -49.37 15.36 35.11
C ALA A 747 -50.70 15.89 35.67
N MET A 748 -51.74 15.92 34.83
CA MET A 748 -53.06 16.47 35.18
C MET A 748 -54.07 15.37 35.47
#